data_AF-A0A2S9QKU4-F1
#
_entry.id   AF-A0A2S9QKU4-F1
#
_cell.length_a   1.000
_cell.length_b   1.000
_cell.length_c   1.000
_cell.angle_alpha   90.00
_cell.angle_beta   90.00
_cell.angle_gamma   90.00
#
_symmetry.space_group_name_H-M   'P 1'
#
loop_
_entity.id
_entity.type
_entity.pdbx_description
1 polymer ?
#
loop_
_entity_poly.entity_id
_entity_poly.type
_entity_poly.pdbx_seq_one_letter_code
_entity_poly.pdbx_strand_id
1 'polypeptide(L)'
;MPAEPGESAPEAPEESDSEAPEGAEPLGEDTAAQSLQAAASGAGPFADVPANHQFAAEIAWLAGTRVTTGYADGTFRPKSAVTREAMAAFLERFDTGVPLPPQTFSPFTDVGTGHKFFSEIIWLSANGITTGYADGRFSPGGAVERQAMAAFLYRAAGKPAFTAPATPSFTDVPRSHQFYREVEWLASTGVTTGYKDGTFKPNASVERQAMAAFLSRFERKYYGGKASAATAPSPGALSVSSRTTSSLTLAWPAVSGAAKYRLAWSRARGGELASTVETTGTAQLVSGLRPDLDYFVTLTALNGSGKAIGTAAKLTAHTTALAPVSVATFNVAASKPATSPWVLWKERRQAVWERVNSRHPDVIALQEASFNPVTASGDPGTGHPVGVNTRFYGDVVRGFKSAGGTSYKLTNEYPWNCANAWNPADPSSGGTKRCQYVNNGASLDVRIAYNPDTVTMVSQGSRILGGENPSGWAFDKEMERYLAYAVFEQKATGKRFFFATLHLHPSDTAKREAHAKAARTLIDELNTAKLPVVLTGDFNTNHWTSGGNDYTRIVGSFTNNGYKNVMGTRPASYTRQDTGLRTAYVGRANCNSFNGFAKQYALASSGSSNIAKCWNDSFRQVTNVGNNLDYILVKGVSRVPVWETMLNIDNSGTVQGAAPSDHVMLRAEILL
;
A
#
# COMPACT_ATOMS: atom_id res chain seq x y z
N MET A 1 38.05 7.73 -64.86
CA MET A 1 36.61 7.36 -64.86
C MET A 1 36.32 6.61 -63.57
N PRO A 2 35.08 6.66 -63.03
CA PRO A 2 34.93 6.96 -61.60
C PRO A 2 34.18 5.91 -60.77
N ALA A 3 34.30 6.03 -59.45
CA ALA A 3 33.17 5.97 -58.52
C ALA A 3 33.54 6.65 -57.18
N GLU A 4 32.76 7.66 -56.79
CA GLU A 4 32.63 8.17 -55.42
C GLU A 4 31.31 7.59 -54.85
N PRO A 5 31.05 7.55 -53.52
CA PRO A 5 30.88 8.78 -52.73
C PRO A 5 31.45 8.73 -51.29
N GLY A 6 31.48 9.89 -50.62
CA GLY A 6 31.91 10.03 -49.23
C GLY A 6 31.44 11.35 -48.59
N GLU A 7 30.14 11.66 -48.71
CA GLU A 7 29.56 12.91 -48.19
C GLU A 7 29.57 12.94 -46.65
N SER A 8 30.22 13.95 -46.07
CA SER A 8 30.37 14.10 -44.62
C SER A 8 29.08 14.65 -43.99
N ALA A 9 28.44 13.87 -43.13
CA ALA A 9 27.33 14.34 -42.30
C ALA A 9 27.80 15.49 -41.38
N PRO A 10 26.98 16.55 -41.19
CA PRO A 10 27.35 17.68 -40.35
C PRO A 10 27.39 17.31 -38.87
N GLU A 11 28.30 17.98 -38.15
CA GLU A 11 28.50 17.87 -36.72
C GLU A 11 27.22 18.30 -35.97
N ALA A 12 26.79 17.51 -34.99
CA ALA A 12 25.60 17.84 -34.20
C ALA A 12 25.93 19.00 -33.23
N PRO A 13 25.08 20.03 -33.12
CA PRO A 13 25.32 21.12 -32.19
C PRO A 13 25.28 20.62 -30.75
N GLU A 14 26.19 21.13 -29.92
CA GLU A 14 26.20 20.87 -28.48
C GLU A 14 24.84 21.31 -27.87
N GLU A 15 24.23 20.46 -27.05
CA GLU A 15 23.03 20.84 -26.30
C GLU A 15 23.43 21.89 -25.26
N SER A 16 23.04 23.15 -25.49
CA SER A 16 23.19 24.20 -24.49
C SER A 16 22.28 23.89 -23.29
N ASP A 17 22.84 23.93 -22.08
CA ASP A 17 22.09 23.79 -20.83
C ASP A 17 20.96 24.84 -20.76
N SER A 18 19.74 24.43 -21.13
CA SER A 18 18.56 25.26 -20.98
C SER A 18 18.09 25.17 -19.53
N GLU A 19 18.44 26.16 -18.72
CA GLU A 19 17.98 26.27 -17.33
C GLU A 19 16.46 26.06 -17.25
N ALA A 20 16.04 25.07 -16.46
CA ALA A 20 14.62 24.79 -16.26
C ALA A 20 13.96 26.01 -15.57
N PRO A 21 12.80 26.50 -16.06
CA PRO A 21 12.23 27.75 -15.59
C PRO A 21 11.90 27.70 -14.09
N GLU A 22 12.56 28.57 -13.34
CA GLU A 22 12.47 28.67 -11.89
C GLU A 22 11.03 28.96 -11.42
N GLY A 23 10.60 28.32 -10.31
CA GLY A 23 9.34 28.66 -9.64
C GLY A 23 8.47 27.46 -9.23
N ALA A 24 8.95 26.63 -8.31
CA ALA A 24 8.13 25.72 -7.51
C ALA A 24 8.95 25.21 -6.31
N GLU A 25 9.09 26.04 -5.27
CA GLU A 25 9.86 25.68 -4.08
C GLU A 25 9.17 24.61 -3.21
N PRO A 26 9.94 23.77 -2.51
CA PRO A 26 9.43 22.98 -1.39
C PRO A 26 9.06 23.89 -0.19
N LEU A 27 8.46 23.30 0.85
CA LEU A 27 7.88 24.05 1.96
C LEU A 27 8.93 24.72 2.86
N GLY A 28 9.13 26.03 2.68
CA GLY A 28 9.68 26.91 3.71
C GLY A 28 8.63 27.27 4.78
N GLU A 29 9.00 27.22 6.06
CA GLU A 29 8.05 27.30 7.19
C GLU A 29 7.27 28.63 7.24
N ASP A 30 7.87 29.75 6.84
CA ASP A 30 7.24 31.09 6.81
C ASP A 30 6.01 31.20 5.89
N THR A 31 5.87 30.32 4.89
CA THR A 31 4.72 30.35 3.96
C THR A 31 3.37 30.09 4.67
N ALA A 32 3.40 29.45 5.84
CA ALA A 32 2.24 29.25 6.69
C ALA A 32 1.72 30.54 7.34
N ALA A 33 2.57 31.56 7.53
CA ALA A 33 2.18 32.84 8.14
C ALA A 33 1.46 33.74 7.12
N GLN A 34 1.99 33.86 5.90
CA GLN A 34 1.41 34.71 4.85
C GLN A 34 0.01 34.23 4.44
N SER A 35 -0.19 32.91 4.35
CA SER A 35 -1.49 32.30 4.02
C SER A 35 -2.55 32.44 5.13
N LEU A 36 -2.17 32.79 6.37
CA LEU A 36 -3.12 33.16 7.43
C LEU A 36 -3.64 34.59 7.28
N GLN A 37 -2.90 35.48 6.62
CA GLN A 37 -3.20 36.92 6.60
C GLN A 37 -4.13 37.34 5.45
N ALA A 38 -4.06 36.66 4.29
CA ALA A 38 -4.96 36.90 3.15
C ALA A 38 -6.45 36.68 3.50
N ALA A 39 -6.76 35.74 4.40
CA ALA A 39 -8.12 35.42 4.82
C ALA A 39 -8.85 36.57 5.57
N ALA A 40 -8.14 37.64 5.94
CA ALA A 40 -8.70 38.81 6.63
C ALA A 40 -9.03 40.00 5.71
N SER A 41 -8.53 40.03 4.46
CA SER A 41 -8.61 41.21 3.58
C SER A 41 -9.66 41.12 2.47
N GLY A 42 -10.26 39.95 2.25
CA GLY A 42 -11.19 39.70 1.14
C GLY A 42 -10.52 39.52 -0.22
N ALA A 43 -9.18 39.52 -0.28
CA ALA A 43 -8.43 39.06 -1.44
C ALA A 43 -8.51 37.52 -1.56
N GLY A 44 -8.45 37.00 -2.79
CA GLY A 44 -8.25 35.58 -3.03
C GLY A 44 -6.85 35.12 -2.56
N PRO A 45 -6.61 33.81 -2.41
CA PRO A 45 -5.32 33.30 -1.94
C PRO A 45 -4.15 33.48 -2.93
N PHE A 46 -4.42 33.99 -4.14
CA PHE A 46 -3.41 34.31 -5.16
C PHE A 46 -3.73 35.65 -5.83
N ALA A 47 -2.69 36.46 -6.09
CA ALA A 47 -2.84 37.84 -6.56
C ALA A 47 -3.48 37.98 -7.96
N ASP A 48 -3.32 36.95 -8.80
CA ASP A 48 -3.82 36.90 -10.18
C ASP A 48 -5.18 36.19 -10.33
N VAL A 49 -5.84 35.83 -9.21
CA VAL A 49 -7.14 35.16 -9.19
C VAL A 49 -8.17 36.03 -8.46
N PRO A 50 -8.78 37.02 -9.16
CA PRO A 50 -9.79 37.88 -8.57
C PRO A 50 -11.07 37.10 -8.24
N ALA A 51 -11.86 37.59 -7.27
CA ALA A 51 -13.05 36.89 -6.77
C ALA A 51 -14.16 36.66 -7.81
N ASN A 52 -14.14 37.37 -8.94
CA ASN A 52 -15.06 37.16 -10.07
C ASN A 52 -14.51 36.19 -11.14
N HIS A 53 -13.33 35.60 -10.94
CA HIS A 53 -12.77 34.60 -11.84
C HIS A 53 -13.62 33.33 -11.86
N GLN A 54 -13.90 32.78 -13.04
CA GLN A 54 -14.87 31.67 -13.21
C GLN A 54 -14.54 30.37 -12.44
N PHE A 55 -13.30 30.22 -11.98
CA PHE A 55 -12.80 29.09 -11.17
C PHE A 55 -12.25 29.55 -9.80
N ALA A 56 -12.61 30.74 -9.32
CA ALA A 56 -12.07 31.29 -8.07
C ALA A 56 -12.26 30.34 -6.88
N ALA A 57 -13.47 29.80 -6.70
CA ALA A 57 -13.79 28.86 -5.61
C ALA A 57 -13.01 27.53 -5.71
N GLU A 58 -12.87 26.95 -6.91
CA GLU A 58 -12.06 25.74 -7.08
C GLU A 58 -10.57 25.97 -6.84
N ILE A 59 -10.03 27.12 -7.24
CA ILE A 59 -8.63 27.49 -7.00
C ILE A 59 -8.39 27.79 -5.50
N ALA A 60 -9.31 28.52 -4.86
CA ALA A 60 -9.27 28.77 -3.42
C ALA A 60 -9.39 27.49 -2.60
N TRP A 61 -10.18 26.52 -3.06
CA TRP A 61 -10.26 25.19 -2.47
C TRP A 61 -8.96 24.38 -2.63
N LEU A 62 -8.25 24.43 -3.77
CA LEU A 62 -6.92 23.82 -3.90
C LEU A 62 -5.92 24.39 -2.89
N ALA A 63 -5.92 25.72 -2.69
CA ALA A 63 -5.07 26.39 -1.72
C ALA A 63 -5.46 26.01 -0.28
N GLY A 64 -6.75 26.11 0.05
CA GLY A 64 -7.29 25.79 1.37
C GLY A 64 -7.17 24.32 1.77
N THR A 65 -6.97 23.40 0.81
CA THR A 65 -6.66 21.98 1.04
C THR A 65 -5.16 21.64 0.91
N ARG A 66 -4.30 22.64 0.67
CA ARG A 66 -2.84 22.51 0.43
C ARG A 66 -2.44 21.64 -0.78
N VAL A 67 -3.37 21.38 -1.68
CA VAL A 67 -3.12 20.69 -2.96
C VAL A 67 -2.35 21.61 -3.93
N THR A 68 -2.39 22.91 -3.71
CA THR A 68 -1.49 23.87 -4.37
C THR A 68 -1.02 24.95 -3.41
N THR A 69 0.19 25.46 -3.63
CA THR A 69 0.81 26.58 -2.91
C THR A 69 0.97 27.82 -3.78
N GLY A 70 0.56 27.77 -5.04
CA GLY A 70 0.86 28.82 -6.03
C GLY A 70 2.32 28.78 -6.52
N TYR A 71 2.82 29.94 -6.90
CA TYR A 71 4.22 30.24 -7.20
C TYR A 71 4.78 31.18 -6.10
N ALA A 72 6.10 31.30 -6.00
CA ALA A 72 6.76 32.10 -4.96
C ALA A 72 6.45 33.61 -5.03
N ASP A 73 5.95 34.09 -6.17
CA ASP A 73 5.46 35.46 -6.39
C ASP A 73 4.00 35.69 -5.90
N GLY A 74 3.38 34.68 -5.29
CA GLY A 74 1.98 34.74 -4.85
C GLY A 74 0.94 34.57 -5.96
N THR A 75 1.33 34.13 -7.16
CA THR A 75 0.42 33.86 -8.28
C THR A 75 -0.02 32.38 -8.36
N PHE A 76 -1.14 32.11 -9.02
CA PHE A 76 -1.59 30.78 -9.39
C PHE A 76 -1.31 30.43 -10.86
N ARG A 77 -1.21 31.45 -11.73
CA ARG A 77 -1.04 31.38 -13.19
C ARG A 77 -2.14 30.52 -13.86
N PRO A 78 -3.43 30.90 -13.76
CA PRO A 78 -4.57 30.04 -14.08
C PRO A 78 -4.58 29.48 -15.51
N LYS A 79 -4.09 30.24 -16.49
CA LYS A 79 -4.04 29.85 -17.92
C LYS A 79 -2.78 29.07 -18.31
N SER A 80 -1.78 28.95 -17.44
CA SER A 80 -0.58 28.16 -17.76
C SER A 80 -0.93 26.67 -17.86
N ALA A 81 -0.31 25.97 -18.80
CA ALA A 81 -0.42 24.52 -18.90
C ALA A 81 0.18 23.83 -17.66
N VAL A 82 -0.39 22.70 -17.28
CA VAL A 82 0.14 21.83 -16.21
C VAL A 82 1.19 20.90 -16.82
N THR A 83 2.44 20.98 -16.35
CA THR A 83 3.50 20.01 -16.68
C THR A 83 3.24 18.66 -15.98
N ARG A 84 3.83 17.57 -16.48
CA ARG A 84 3.61 16.22 -15.95
C ARG A 84 4.16 16.05 -14.53
N GLU A 85 5.25 16.73 -14.21
CA GLU A 85 5.76 16.87 -12.83
C GLU A 85 4.80 17.67 -11.93
N ALA A 86 4.22 18.77 -12.41
CA ALA A 86 3.25 19.56 -11.64
C ALA A 86 1.96 18.76 -11.42
N MET A 87 1.56 17.92 -12.37
CA MET A 87 0.48 16.95 -12.22
C MET A 87 0.81 15.86 -11.20
N ALA A 88 2.08 15.43 -11.10
CA ALA A 88 2.52 14.55 -10.03
C ALA A 88 2.34 15.22 -8.66
N ALA A 89 2.84 16.45 -8.50
CA ALA A 89 2.66 17.25 -7.29
C ALA A 89 1.17 17.51 -6.95
N PHE A 90 0.32 17.87 -7.92
CA PHE A 90 -1.12 18.05 -7.71
C PHE A 90 -1.79 16.76 -7.24
N LEU A 91 -1.50 15.61 -7.84
CA LEU A 91 -2.16 14.34 -7.50
C LEU A 91 -1.63 13.72 -6.20
N GLU A 92 -0.32 13.85 -5.93
CA GLU A 92 0.30 13.43 -4.67
C GLU A 92 -0.30 14.23 -3.51
N ARG A 93 -0.28 15.56 -3.58
CA ARG A 93 -0.83 16.45 -2.53
C ARG A 93 -2.35 16.31 -2.38
N PHE A 94 -3.07 15.93 -3.44
CA PHE A 94 -4.51 15.62 -3.40
C PHE A 94 -4.83 14.30 -2.65
N ASP A 95 -3.98 13.29 -2.74
CA ASP A 95 -4.15 12.02 -2.01
C ASP A 95 -3.58 12.10 -0.59
N THR A 96 -2.32 12.54 -0.44
CA THR A 96 -1.52 12.45 0.79
C THR A 96 -1.63 13.68 1.70
N GLY A 97 -1.66 14.89 1.12
CA GLY A 97 -1.59 16.17 1.83
C GLY A 97 -0.29 16.45 2.62
N VAL A 98 0.72 15.59 2.53
CA VAL A 98 1.99 15.64 3.30
C VAL A 98 3.14 15.12 2.43
N PRO A 99 4.32 15.78 2.42
CA PRO A 99 5.48 15.32 1.66
C PRO A 99 5.89 13.88 1.99
N LEU A 100 6.20 13.10 0.95
CA LEU A 100 6.58 11.70 1.09
C LEU A 100 8.03 11.51 1.54
N PRO A 101 8.33 10.37 2.21
CA PRO A 101 9.69 10.02 2.60
C PRO A 101 10.59 9.81 1.36
N PRO A 102 11.90 10.13 1.46
CA PRO A 102 12.82 10.05 0.33
C PRO A 102 12.79 8.70 -0.38
N GLN A 103 12.63 8.76 -1.70
CA GLN A 103 12.79 7.61 -2.59
C GLN A 103 14.29 7.41 -2.87
N THR A 104 14.70 6.20 -3.26
CA THR A 104 16.10 5.88 -3.56
C THR A 104 16.33 5.40 -5.00
N PHE A 105 15.26 5.26 -5.79
CA PHE A 105 15.28 4.64 -7.10
C PHE A 105 14.24 5.31 -8.02
N SER A 106 14.50 5.39 -9.33
CA SER A 106 13.58 5.93 -10.34
C SER A 106 13.17 4.89 -11.38
N PRO A 107 11.86 4.70 -11.65
CA PRO A 107 11.40 3.86 -12.74
C PRO A 107 11.45 4.55 -14.11
N PHE A 108 12.01 5.76 -14.21
CA PHE A 108 12.07 6.53 -15.44
C PHE A 108 13.50 6.95 -15.79
N THR A 109 13.86 6.80 -17.07
CA THR A 109 15.21 7.07 -17.58
C THR A 109 15.60 8.55 -17.57
N ASP A 110 14.62 9.45 -17.53
CA ASP A 110 14.77 10.91 -17.58
C ASP A 110 14.42 11.62 -16.25
N VAL A 111 14.33 10.89 -15.13
CA VAL A 111 14.05 11.46 -13.81
C VAL A 111 15.04 10.88 -12.79
N GLY A 112 16.14 11.58 -12.52
CA GLY A 112 17.12 11.20 -11.50
C GLY A 112 16.63 11.42 -10.07
N THR A 113 17.32 10.84 -9.09
CA THR A 113 17.02 10.99 -7.65
C THR A 113 17.13 12.43 -7.14
N GLY A 114 17.91 13.28 -7.81
CA GLY A 114 18.02 14.72 -7.53
C GLY A 114 16.97 15.60 -8.22
N HIS A 115 16.03 15.04 -8.99
CA HIS A 115 15.00 15.82 -9.68
C HIS A 115 14.01 16.43 -8.66
N LYS A 116 13.62 17.70 -8.84
CA LYS A 116 12.85 18.44 -7.81
C LYS A 116 11.54 17.78 -7.40
N PHE A 117 10.82 17.20 -8.36
CA PHE A 117 9.57 16.45 -8.18
C PHE A 117 9.76 14.92 -8.14
N PHE A 118 10.97 14.44 -7.84
CA PHE A 118 11.30 13.01 -7.87
C PHE A 118 10.36 12.17 -6.98
N SER A 119 10.10 12.60 -5.76
CA SER A 119 9.20 11.92 -4.83
C SER A 119 7.78 11.78 -5.38
N GLU A 120 7.19 12.85 -5.91
CA GLU A 120 5.82 12.82 -6.43
C GLU A 120 5.70 12.03 -7.75
N ILE A 121 6.71 12.12 -8.63
CA ILE A 121 6.77 11.35 -9.88
C ILE A 121 6.87 9.85 -9.61
N ILE A 122 7.72 9.45 -8.66
CA ILE A 122 7.86 8.04 -8.25
C ILE A 122 6.59 7.58 -7.54
N TRP A 123 5.94 8.42 -6.73
CA TRP A 123 4.65 8.11 -6.13
C TRP A 123 3.54 7.83 -7.16
N LEU A 124 3.47 8.62 -8.25
CA LEU A 124 2.54 8.31 -9.35
C LEU A 124 2.79 6.92 -9.92
N SER A 125 4.06 6.48 -10.01
CA SER A 125 4.43 5.18 -10.60
C SER A 125 4.16 4.04 -9.62
N ALA A 126 4.61 4.17 -8.38
CA ALA A 126 4.44 3.21 -7.28
C ALA A 126 2.96 2.96 -6.92
N ASN A 127 2.04 3.86 -7.31
CA ASN A 127 0.59 3.67 -7.19
C ASN A 127 -0.10 3.29 -8.51
N GLY A 128 0.63 3.18 -9.63
CA GLY A 128 0.10 2.79 -10.95
C GLY A 128 -0.81 3.85 -11.59
N ILE A 129 -0.60 5.11 -11.25
CA ILE A 129 -1.30 6.29 -11.77
C ILE A 129 -0.63 6.75 -13.07
N THR A 130 0.70 6.93 -13.06
CA THR A 130 1.47 6.98 -14.32
C THR A 130 1.86 5.58 -14.80
N THR A 131 2.38 5.53 -16.01
CA THR A 131 2.98 4.35 -16.66
C THR A 131 4.24 4.73 -17.47
N GLY A 132 4.72 5.97 -17.34
CA GLY A 132 5.69 6.53 -18.30
C GLY A 132 5.16 6.56 -19.74
N TYR A 133 6.08 6.74 -20.67
CA TYR A 133 5.96 6.47 -22.11
C TYR A 133 6.64 5.13 -22.45
N ALA A 134 6.42 4.62 -23.67
CA ALA A 134 6.92 3.30 -24.09
C ALA A 134 8.46 3.22 -24.28
N ASP A 135 9.14 4.36 -24.22
CA ASP A 135 10.61 4.51 -24.25
C ASP A 135 11.25 4.53 -22.84
N GLY A 136 10.45 4.30 -21.78
CA GLY A 136 10.90 4.32 -20.39
C GLY A 136 10.97 5.70 -19.75
N ARG A 137 10.57 6.78 -20.45
CA ARG A 137 10.60 8.15 -19.91
C ARG A 137 9.33 8.54 -19.17
N PHE A 138 9.44 9.50 -18.26
CA PHE A 138 8.32 10.24 -17.69
C PHE A 138 8.05 11.55 -18.43
N SER A 139 9.06 12.23 -18.95
CA SER A 139 9.01 13.57 -19.55
C SER A 139 8.41 14.63 -18.59
N PRO A 140 9.12 15.00 -17.51
CA PRO A 140 8.59 15.82 -16.41
C PRO A 140 8.04 17.18 -16.84
N GLY A 141 8.82 17.94 -17.62
CA GLY A 141 8.42 19.25 -18.15
C GLY A 141 7.37 19.21 -19.28
N GLY A 142 7.02 18.03 -19.79
CA GLY A 142 6.01 17.89 -20.85
C GLY A 142 4.61 18.29 -20.36
N ALA A 143 3.83 18.98 -21.20
CA ALA A 143 2.46 19.37 -20.85
C ALA A 143 1.53 18.14 -20.73
N VAL A 144 0.57 18.19 -19.80
CA VAL A 144 -0.47 17.16 -19.65
C VAL A 144 -1.64 17.46 -20.58
N GLU A 145 -1.84 16.62 -21.59
CA GLU A 145 -3.05 16.61 -22.39
C GLU A 145 -4.28 16.14 -21.58
N ARG A 146 -5.47 16.62 -21.94
CA ARG A 146 -6.73 16.26 -21.28
C ARG A 146 -7.03 14.75 -21.32
N GLN A 147 -6.61 14.04 -22.36
CA GLN A 147 -6.71 12.58 -22.43
C GLN A 147 -5.80 11.87 -21.41
N ALA A 148 -4.57 12.35 -21.23
CA ALA A 148 -3.65 11.82 -20.23
C ALA A 148 -4.17 12.10 -18.81
N MET A 149 -4.74 13.28 -18.57
CA MET A 149 -5.42 13.61 -17.31
C MET A 149 -6.62 12.70 -17.03
N ALA A 150 -7.44 12.35 -18.03
CA ALA A 150 -8.53 11.39 -17.83
C ALA A 150 -8.00 10.01 -17.43
N ALA A 151 -6.91 9.54 -18.06
CA ALA A 151 -6.24 8.31 -17.69
C ALA A 151 -5.62 8.36 -16.28
N PHE A 152 -4.98 9.47 -15.89
CA PHE A 152 -4.46 9.66 -14.54
C PHE A 152 -5.57 9.58 -13.49
N LEU A 153 -6.68 10.32 -13.67
CA LEU A 153 -7.80 10.33 -12.71
C LEU A 153 -8.53 8.98 -12.64
N TYR A 154 -8.75 8.28 -13.76
CA TYR A 154 -9.31 6.93 -13.76
C TYR A 154 -8.43 5.94 -12.99
N ARG A 155 -7.11 6.04 -13.14
CA ARG A 155 -6.16 5.20 -12.41
C ARG A 155 -6.10 5.58 -10.94
N ALA A 156 -6.13 6.86 -10.59
CA ALA A 156 -6.17 7.33 -9.21
C ALA A 156 -7.42 6.84 -8.46
N ALA A 157 -8.59 6.82 -9.13
CA ALA A 157 -9.84 6.26 -8.60
C ALA A 157 -9.87 4.71 -8.49
N GLY A 158 -8.72 4.03 -8.62
CA GLY A 158 -8.62 2.58 -8.51
C GLY A 158 -8.69 1.80 -9.83
N LYS A 159 -8.97 2.44 -10.98
CA LYS A 159 -9.46 1.80 -12.22
C LYS A 159 -10.82 1.08 -11.98
N PRO A 160 -11.86 1.80 -11.54
CA PRO A 160 -13.14 1.19 -11.15
C PRO A 160 -13.81 0.50 -12.36
N ALA A 161 -14.53 -0.59 -12.10
CA ALA A 161 -15.22 -1.35 -13.14
C ALA A 161 -16.27 -0.47 -13.85
N PHE A 162 -16.05 -0.19 -15.14
CA PHE A 162 -16.89 0.69 -15.94
C PHE A 162 -16.96 0.19 -17.40
N THR A 163 -18.18 0.01 -17.88
CA THR A 163 -18.47 -0.27 -19.30
C THR A 163 -18.80 1.05 -19.99
N ALA A 164 -17.96 1.46 -20.94
CA ALA A 164 -18.19 2.67 -21.73
C ALA A 164 -19.45 2.52 -22.61
N PRO A 165 -20.21 3.60 -22.83
CA PRO A 165 -21.46 3.54 -23.60
C PRO A 165 -21.23 3.18 -25.07
N ALA A 166 -22.27 2.67 -25.71
CA ALA A 166 -22.25 2.31 -27.13
C ALA A 166 -22.25 3.55 -28.06
N THR A 167 -22.69 4.70 -27.55
CA THR A 167 -22.69 6.02 -28.18
C THR A 167 -21.76 6.94 -27.38
N PRO A 168 -20.76 7.60 -27.99
CA PRO A 168 -19.89 8.56 -27.30
C PRO A 168 -20.65 9.73 -26.66
N SER A 169 -20.17 10.18 -25.50
CA SER A 169 -20.61 11.42 -24.84
C SER A 169 -20.00 12.67 -25.45
N PHE A 170 -18.91 12.54 -26.22
CA PHE A 170 -18.23 13.64 -26.90
C PHE A 170 -17.98 13.32 -28.38
N THR A 171 -18.15 14.32 -29.25
CA THR A 171 -18.08 14.14 -30.72
C THR A 171 -16.69 13.86 -31.27
N ASP A 172 -15.65 14.25 -30.53
CA ASP A 172 -14.23 14.13 -30.90
C ASP A 172 -13.49 12.98 -30.20
N VAL A 173 -14.20 12.14 -29.42
CA VAL A 173 -13.63 10.97 -28.74
C VAL A 173 -14.37 9.71 -29.19
N PRO A 174 -14.12 9.20 -30.42
CA PRO A 174 -14.79 8.02 -30.94
C PRO A 174 -14.38 6.75 -30.18
N ARG A 175 -15.17 5.67 -30.34
CA ARG A 175 -14.95 4.37 -29.66
C ARG A 175 -13.59 3.72 -29.95
N SER A 176 -12.92 4.10 -31.02
CA SER A 176 -11.56 3.67 -31.40
C SER A 176 -10.44 4.44 -30.66
N HIS A 177 -10.78 5.51 -29.94
CA HIS A 177 -9.82 6.34 -29.23
C HIS A 177 -9.20 5.59 -28.04
N GLN A 178 -7.86 5.60 -27.93
CA GLN A 178 -7.12 4.80 -26.93
C GLN A 178 -7.51 5.06 -25.46
N PHE A 179 -8.07 6.23 -25.17
CA PHE A 179 -8.57 6.63 -23.83
C PHE A 179 -10.11 6.77 -23.78
N TYR A 180 -10.86 6.18 -24.72
CA TYR A 180 -12.33 6.29 -24.78
C TYR A 180 -12.99 5.94 -23.45
N ARG A 181 -12.65 4.79 -22.85
CA ARG A 181 -13.21 4.34 -21.57
C ARG A 181 -12.91 5.33 -20.44
N GLU A 182 -11.67 5.81 -20.36
CA GLU A 182 -11.19 6.75 -19.33
C GLU A 182 -11.93 8.10 -19.42
N VAL A 183 -12.19 8.60 -20.63
CA VAL A 183 -12.94 9.84 -20.87
C VAL A 183 -14.44 9.68 -20.59
N GLU A 184 -15.06 8.60 -21.08
CA GLU A 184 -16.48 8.29 -20.82
C GLU A 184 -16.77 8.04 -19.33
N TRP A 185 -15.83 7.40 -18.63
CA TRP A 185 -15.88 7.28 -17.18
C TRP A 185 -15.82 8.66 -16.51
N LEU A 186 -14.92 9.53 -16.95
CA LEU A 186 -14.77 10.87 -16.39
C LEU A 186 -16.05 11.74 -16.63
N ALA A 187 -16.79 11.47 -17.72
CA ALA A 187 -18.06 12.10 -18.03
C ALA A 187 -19.21 11.56 -17.17
N SER A 188 -19.40 10.22 -17.13
CA SER A 188 -20.44 9.58 -16.31
C SER A 188 -20.28 9.83 -14.80
N THR A 189 -19.06 10.17 -14.36
CA THR A 189 -18.79 10.57 -12.99
C THR A 189 -19.08 12.05 -12.70
N GLY A 190 -19.25 12.89 -13.73
CA GLY A 190 -19.47 14.34 -13.62
C GLY A 190 -18.19 15.16 -13.39
N VAL A 191 -17.02 14.52 -13.51
CA VAL A 191 -15.72 15.19 -13.30
C VAL A 191 -15.35 16.03 -14.52
N THR A 192 -15.54 15.53 -15.74
CA THR A 192 -15.58 16.36 -16.96
C THR A 192 -17.01 16.66 -17.39
N THR A 193 -17.18 17.82 -18.01
CA THR A 193 -18.42 18.29 -18.66
C THR A 193 -18.20 18.63 -20.14
N GLY A 194 -17.01 18.34 -20.69
CA GLY A 194 -16.62 18.76 -22.04
C GLY A 194 -16.59 20.29 -22.22
N TYR A 195 -16.69 20.71 -23.48
CA TYR A 195 -16.88 22.09 -23.92
C TYR A 195 -18.31 22.29 -24.47
N LYS A 196 -18.75 23.55 -24.62
CA LYS A 196 -20.11 23.90 -25.09
C LYS A 196 -20.43 23.44 -26.53
N ASP A 197 -19.41 23.08 -27.30
CA ASP A 197 -19.48 22.55 -28.66
C ASP A 197 -19.66 21.01 -28.72
N GLY A 198 -19.81 20.35 -27.57
CA GLY A 198 -19.98 18.90 -27.48
C GLY A 198 -18.66 18.09 -27.53
N THR A 199 -17.51 18.77 -27.50
CA THR A 199 -16.19 18.13 -27.57
C THR A 199 -15.55 17.94 -26.18
N PHE A 200 -14.57 17.03 -26.10
CA PHE A 200 -13.68 16.85 -24.96
C PHE A 200 -12.33 17.56 -25.13
N LYS A 201 -11.86 17.69 -26.38
CA LYS A 201 -10.54 18.17 -26.83
C LYS A 201 -9.39 17.35 -26.22
N PRO A 202 -9.24 16.06 -26.60
CA PRO A 202 -8.35 15.10 -25.92
C PRO A 202 -6.88 15.55 -25.91
N ASN A 203 -6.38 16.08 -27.03
CA ASN A 203 -4.98 16.48 -27.20
C ASN A 203 -4.69 17.93 -26.71
N ALA A 204 -5.70 18.66 -26.23
CA ALA A 204 -5.46 20.00 -25.69
C ALA A 204 -4.85 19.91 -24.27
N SER A 205 -3.86 20.76 -23.98
CA SER A 205 -3.23 20.84 -22.67
C SER A 205 -4.24 21.21 -21.57
N VAL A 206 -4.06 20.65 -20.38
CA VAL A 206 -4.81 21.04 -19.18
C VAL A 206 -4.20 22.30 -18.59
N GLU A 207 -4.96 23.40 -18.59
CA GLU A 207 -4.62 24.63 -17.86
C GLU A 207 -4.74 24.42 -16.34
N ARG A 208 -3.95 25.14 -15.54
CA ARG A 208 -3.97 25.07 -14.06
C ARG A 208 -5.37 25.34 -13.49
N GLN A 209 -6.14 26.26 -14.07
CA GLN A 209 -7.54 26.52 -13.68
C GLN A 209 -8.48 25.33 -13.96
N ALA A 210 -8.26 24.61 -15.06
CA ALA A 210 -9.03 23.42 -15.38
C ALA A 210 -8.70 22.28 -14.41
N MET A 211 -7.42 22.15 -14.00
CA MET A 211 -7.01 21.17 -12.98
C MET A 211 -7.75 21.38 -11.65
N ALA A 212 -7.92 22.63 -11.21
CA ALA A 212 -8.71 22.96 -10.03
C ALA A 212 -10.17 22.47 -10.16
N ALA A 213 -10.79 22.72 -11.31
CA ALA A 213 -12.14 22.24 -11.62
C ALA A 213 -12.25 20.71 -11.58
N PHE A 214 -11.30 19.99 -12.18
CA PHE A 214 -11.30 18.53 -12.20
C PHE A 214 -11.12 17.93 -10.80
N LEU A 215 -10.12 18.38 -10.03
CA LEU A 215 -9.84 17.84 -8.69
C LEU A 215 -10.97 18.16 -7.69
N SER A 216 -11.53 19.37 -7.74
CA SER A 216 -12.70 19.74 -6.91
C SER A 216 -13.95 18.90 -7.22
N ARG A 217 -14.21 18.60 -8.50
CA ARG A 217 -15.33 17.73 -8.90
C ARG A 217 -15.08 16.27 -8.52
N PHE A 218 -13.83 15.80 -8.63
CA PHE A 218 -13.41 14.47 -8.22
C PHE A 218 -13.61 14.28 -6.70
N GLU A 219 -13.14 15.21 -5.87
CA GLU A 219 -13.37 15.18 -4.41
C GLU A 219 -14.88 15.14 -4.10
N ARG A 220 -15.67 16.04 -4.70
CA ARG A 220 -17.13 16.08 -4.49
C ARG A 220 -17.85 14.80 -4.95
N LYS A 221 -17.36 14.12 -5.99
CA LYS A 221 -17.95 12.88 -6.50
C LYS A 221 -17.68 11.66 -5.62
N TYR A 222 -16.45 11.53 -5.10
CA TYR A 222 -16.02 10.33 -4.39
C TYR A 222 -16.10 10.46 -2.86
N TYR A 223 -15.91 11.66 -2.34
CA TYR A 223 -15.75 11.92 -0.90
C TYR A 223 -16.62 13.10 -0.40
N GLY A 224 -17.44 13.68 -1.28
CA GLY A 224 -18.46 14.68 -0.93
C GLY A 224 -19.75 14.02 -0.48
N GLY A 225 -20.19 14.31 0.75
CA GLY A 225 -21.59 14.10 1.13
C GLY A 225 -22.52 15.14 0.50
N LYS A 226 -23.84 14.90 0.53
CA LYS A 226 -24.82 15.64 -0.27
C LYS A 226 -25.70 16.63 0.52
N ALA A 227 -25.58 17.93 0.22
CA ALA A 227 -26.65 18.95 0.06
C ALA A 227 -26.04 20.34 -0.23
N SER A 228 -26.86 21.42 -0.18
CA SER A 228 -26.55 22.79 -0.65
C SER A 228 -26.53 23.89 0.45
N ALA A 229 -25.96 25.06 0.16
CA ALA A 229 -25.30 25.93 1.15
C ALA A 229 -25.92 27.34 1.41
N ALA A 230 -25.62 27.89 2.60
CA ALA A 230 -25.39 29.32 2.93
C ALA A 230 -25.16 29.50 4.47
N THR A 231 -24.29 30.45 4.87
CA THR A 231 -23.59 30.63 6.18
C THR A 231 -24.40 31.54 7.19
N ALA A 232 -23.98 32.11 8.35
CA ALA A 232 -22.76 32.27 9.21
C ALA A 232 -23.22 32.66 10.66
N PRO A 233 -22.41 33.17 11.64
CA PRO A 233 -20.98 32.88 11.99
C PRO A 233 -20.59 32.06 13.28
N SER A 234 -21.38 31.93 14.36
CA SER A 234 -21.16 31.11 15.61
C SER A 234 -22.43 30.98 16.51
N PRO A 235 -22.78 29.85 17.19
CA PRO A 235 -22.89 29.94 18.66
C PRO A 235 -22.48 28.64 19.40
N GLY A 236 -21.26 28.62 19.92
CA GLY A 236 -20.87 27.97 21.20
C GLY A 236 -20.98 26.45 21.42
N ALA A 237 -21.81 25.69 20.69
CA ALA A 237 -22.27 24.36 21.17
C ALA A 237 -22.33 23.22 20.12
N LEU A 238 -21.64 23.35 18.98
CA LEU A 238 -21.45 22.24 18.03
C LEU A 238 -20.32 21.31 18.51
N SER A 239 -20.55 19.99 18.49
CA SER A 239 -19.63 18.99 19.03
C SER A 239 -19.56 17.71 18.16
N VAL A 240 -18.50 16.91 18.31
CA VAL A 240 -18.43 15.52 17.80
C VAL A 240 -18.83 14.56 18.91
N SER A 241 -19.96 13.87 18.76
CA SER A 241 -20.44 12.86 19.73
C SER A 241 -19.86 11.47 19.48
N SER A 242 -19.55 11.13 18.22
CA SER A 242 -18.74 9.95 17.89
C SER A 242 -18.01 10.13 16.57
N ARG A 243 -16.93 9.37 16.35
CA ARG A 243 -16.12 9.42 15.13
C ARG A 243 -15.65 8.03 14.72
N THR A 244 -15.46 7.83 13.42
CA THR A 244 -14.87 6.62 12.83
C THR A 244 -13.84 7.01 11.78
N THR A 245 -13.30 6.02 11.07
CA THR A 245 -12.37 6.20 9.95
C THR A 245 -13.02 6.79 8.69
N SER A 246 -14.35 6.91 8.63
CA SER A 246 -15.06 7.48 7.48
C SER A 246 -16.33 8.25 7.83
N SER A 247 -16.55 8.54 9.12
CA SER A 247 -17.73 9.27 9.58
C SER A 247 -17.50 10.08 10.85
N LEU A 248 -18.33 11.12 11.01
CA LEU A 248 -18.45 11.95 12.21
C LEU A 248 -19.93 12.04 12.58
N THR A 249 -20.29 11.72 13.82
CA THR A 249 -21.60 12.09 14.37
C THR A 249 -21.44 13.42 15.07
N LEU A 250 -22.13 14.44 14.56
CA LEU A 250 -22.09 15.81 15.04
C LEU A 250 -23.37 16.10 15.81
N ALA A 251 -23.26 16.78 16.95
CA ALA A 251 -24.39 17.03 17.86
C ALA A 251 -24.35 18.45 18.43
N TRP A 252 -25.53 19.01 18.72
CA TRP A 252 -25.72 20.38 19.23
C TRP A 252 -27.02 20.49 20.05
N PRO A 253 -27.11 21.39 21.05
CA PRO A 253 -28.37 21.71 21.73
C PRO A 253 -29.41 22.30 20.78
N ALA A 254 -30.69 22.17 21.13
CA ALA A 254 -31.76 22.82 20.38
C ALA A 254 -31.68 24.35 20.52
N VAL A 255 -31.78 25.07 19.40
CA VAL A 255 -31.81 26.53 19.36
C VAL A 255 -33.26 27.01 19.36
N SER A 256 -33.60 27.92 20.27
CA SER A 256 -34.97 28.45 20.37
C SER A 256 -35.42 29.13 19.07
N GLY A 257 -36.65 28.84 18.63
CA GLY A 257 -37.22 29.31 17.37
C GLY A 257 -36.73 28.58 16.10
N ALA A 258 -35.78 27.65 16.21
CA ALA A 258 -35.29 26.89 15.06
C ALA A 258 -36.31 25.83 14.62
N ALA A 259 -36.70 25.87 13.35
CA ALA A 259 -37.50 24.84 12.70
C ALA A 259 -36.61 23.73 12.11
N LYS A 260 -35.37 24.05 11.76
CA LYS A 260 -34.34 23.12 11.25
C LYS A 260 -32.95 23.71 11.40
N TYR A 261 -31.93 22.91 11.09
CA TYR A 261 -30.52 23.27 11.09
C TYR A 261 -29.90 22.94 9.74
N ARG A 262 -28.90 23.73 9.31
CA ARG A 262 -28.04 23.45 8.17
C ARG A 262 -26.62 23.22 8.67
N LEU A 263 -26.12 22.00 8.51
CA LEU A 263 -24.75 21.61 8.79
C LEU A 263 -23.92 21.65 7.51
N ALA A 264 -22.68 22.10 7.54
CA ALA A 264 -21.74 22.16 6.41
C ALA A 264 -20.35 21.66 6.83
N TRP A 265 -19.59 21.00 5.95
CA TRP A 265 -18.23 20.52 6.22
C TRP A 265 -17.33 20.51 4.97
N SER A 266 -16.05 20.86 5.15
CA SER A 266 -15.02 20.88 4.09
C SER A 266 -13.62 20.61 4.63
N ARG A 267 -12.71 20.07 3.80
CA ARG A 267 -11.27 19.99 4.09
C ARG A 267 -10.55 21.35 4.00
N ALA A 268 -11.14 22.32 3.31
CA ALA A 268 -10.67 23.72 3.30
C ALA A 268 -11.39 24.54 4.37
N ARG A 269 -10.71 25.54 4.94
CA ARG A 269 -11.38 26.62 5.71
C ARG A 269 -12.21 27.50 4.75
N GLY A 270 -13.16 28.27 5.30
CA GLY A 270 -14.03 29.17 4.52
C GLY A 270 -15.33 28.50 4.01
N GLY A 271 -15.24 27.27 3.49
CA GLY A 271 -16.41 26.44 3.19
C GLY A 271 -17.07 26.66 1.83
N GLU A 272 -16.43 27.37 0.89
CA GLU A 272 -16.97 27.66 -0.46
C GLU A 272 -17.34 26.40 -1.27
N LEU A 273 -16.69 25.27 -0.98
CA LEU A 273 -16.98 23.96 -1.56
C LEU A 273 -17.29 22.91 -0.49
N ALA A 274 -17.95 23.33 0.58
CA ALA A 274 -18.44 22.42 1.62
C ALA A 274 -19.63 21.58 1.14
N SER A 275 -19.58 20.28 1.48
CA SER A 275 -20.79 19.46 1.55
C SER A 275 -21.68 19.99 2.67
N THR A 276 -23.00 19.94 2.52
CA THR A 276 -23.93 20.33 3.58
C THR A 276 -25.02 19.27 3.79
N VAL A 277 -25.88 19.46 4.81
CA VAL A 277 -27.16 18.77 4.98
C VAL A 277 -28.09 19.65 5.82
N GLU A 278 -29.40 19.60 5.55
CA GLU A 278 -30.42 20.17 6.43
C GLU A 278 -31.16 19.08 7.20
N THR A 279 -31.38 19.31 8.50
CA THR A 279 -32.05 18.35 9.41
C THR A 279 -32.90 19.10 10.43
N THR A 280 -34.00 18.50 10.87
CA THR A 280 -34.82 19.01 11.99
C THR A 280 -34.28 18.58 13.35
N GLY A 281 -33.39 17.56 13.38
CA GLY A 281 -32.82 17.01 14.60
C GLY A 281 -31.63 17.81 15.15
N THR A 282 -31.26 17.49 16.39
CA THR A 282 -30.11 18.05 17.14
C THR A 282 -28.81 17.25 16.97
N ALA A 283 -28.81 16.24 16.10
CA ALA A 283 -27.63 15.47 15.75
C ALA A 283 -27.70 14.99 14.30
N GLN A 284 -26.53 14.74 13.70
CA GLN A 284 -26.39 14.32 12.32
C GLN A 284 -25.16 13.43 12.14
N LEU A 285 -25.34 12.26 11.51
CA LEU A 285 -24.24 11.46 10.99
C LEU A 285 -23.78 12.04 9.65
N VAL A 286 -22.49 12.33 9.53
CA VAL A 286 -21.80 12.64 8.29
C VAL A 286 -20.92 11.46 7.92
N SER A 287 -21.06 10.91 6.72
CA SER A 287 -20.41 9.67 6.26
C SER A 287 -19.77 9.83 4.88
N GLY A 288 -18.81 8.97 4.56
CA GLY A 288 -18.05 9.03 3.29
C GLY A 288 -16.81 9.92 3.37
N LEU A 289 -16.39 10.27 4.58
CA LEU A 289 -15.18 11.04 4.85
C LEU A 289 -13.92 10.16 4.65
N ARG A 290 -12.78 10.81 4.43
CA ARG A 290 -11.46 10.14 4.46
C ARG A 290 -11.00 9.96 5.92
N PRO A 291 -10.21 8.92 6.24
CA PRO A 291 -9.58 8.75 7.57
C PRO A 291 -8.47 9.79 7.81
N ASP A 292 -8.09 9.97 9.09
CA ASP A 292 -6.93 10.78 9.52
C ASP A 292 -6.91 12.24 9.03
N LEU A 293 -8.07 12.85 8.79
CA LEU A 293 -8.16 14.22 8.23
C LEU A 293 -9.07 15.15 9.03
N ASP A 294 -8.64 16.42 9.06
CA ASP A 294 -9.43 17.54 9.55
C ASP A 294 -10.54 17.93 8.57
N TYR A 295 -11.74 18.10 9.12
CA TYR A 295 -12.90 18.70 8.47
C TYR A 295 -13.33 19.94 9.25
N PHE A 296 -13.41 21.07 8.56
CA PHE A 296 -13.94 22.32 9.08
C PHE A 296 -15.46 22.33 8.92
N VAL A 297 -16.16 22.26 10.04
CA VAL A 297 -17.62 22.12 10.14
C VAL A 297 -18.26 23.46 10.53
N THR A 298 -19.43 23.77 9.99
CA THR A 298 -20.28 24.91 10.37
C THR A 298 -21.74 24.46 10.56
N LEU A 299 -22.47 25.05 11.51
CA LEU A 299 -23.87 24.73 11.84
C LEU A 299 -24.72 26.00 11.97
N THR A 300 -25.65 26.22 11.04
CA THR A 300 -26.61 27.34 11.05
C THR A 300 -27.98 26.87 11.54
N ALA A 301 -28.52 27.46 12.60
CA ALA A 301 -29.93 27.28 12.97
C ALA A 301 -30.83 28.11 12.04
N LEU A 302 -31.96 27.56 11.58
CA LEU A 302 -32.89 28.20 10.63
C LEU A 302 -34.31 28.24 11.19
N ASN A 303 -35.00 29.36 11.01
CA ASN A 303 -36.41 29.51 11.38
C ASN A 303 -37.36 28.84 10.34
N GLY A 304 -38.68 28.93 10.57
CA GLY A 304 -39.70 28.40 9.65
C GLY A 304 -39.68 28.99 8.23
N SER A 305 -39.12 30.17 8.02
CA SER A 305 -38.91 30.76 6.68
C SER A 305 -37.52 30.51 6.09
N GLY A 306 -36.71 29.64 6.70
CA GLY A 306 -35.36 29.28 6.22
C GLY A 306 -34.29 30.36 6.46
N LYS A 307 -34.60 31.42 7.21
CA LYS A 307 -33.66 32.47 7.60
C LYS A 307 -32.80 32.02 8.78
N ALA A 308 -31.51 32.35 8.76
CA ALA A 308 -30.59 32.10 9.86
C ALA A 308 -31.06 32.77 11.17
N ILE A 309 -31.06 32.00 12.26
CA ILE A 309 -31.36 32.48 13.62
C ILE A 309 -30.05 32.90 14.27
N GLY A 310 -29.81 34.21 14.25
CA GLY A 310 -28.56 34.80 14.70
C GLY A 310 -27.38 34.32 13.86
N THR A 311 -26.63 33.38 14.44
CA THR A 311 -25.18 33.28 14.29
C THR A 311 -24.89 31.75 14.30
N ALA A 312 -24.05 31.20 13.41
CA ALA A 312 -23.89 29.74 13.11
C ALA A 312 -22.56 29.07 13.56
N ALA A 313 -22.58 28.07 14.47
CA ALA A 313 -21.40 27.48 15.14
C ALA A 313 -20.34 26.94 14.17
N LYS A 314 -19.08 26.91 14.60
CA LYS A 314 -17.95 26.34 13.85
C LYS A 314 -17.14 25.37 14.70
N LEU A 315 -16.57 24.34 14.08
CA LEU A 315 -15.80 23.28 14.73
C LEU A 315 -14.78 22.69 13.75
N THR A 316 -13.55 22.38 14.18
CA THR A 316 -12.68 21.45 13.45
C THR A 316 -12.88 20.05 14.02
N ALA A 317 -13.18 19.09 13.16
CA ALA A 317 -13.44 17.71 13.54
C ALA A 317 -12.54 16.75 12.74
N HIS A 318 -11.83 15.88 13.45
CA HIS A 318 -10.83 14.97 12.88
C HIS A 318 -11.37 13.53 12.84
N THR A 319 -11.32 12.86 11.68
CA THR A 319 -11.70 11.44 11.53
C THR A 319 -10.64 10.51 12.12
N THR A 320 -11.00 9.29 12.50
CA THR A 320 -10.03 8.34 13.07
C THR A 320 -9.04 7.86 12.00
N ALA A 321 -7.77 7.65 12.36
CA ALA A 321 -6.81 6.95 11.51
C ALA A 321 -7.21 5.49 11.26
N LEU A 322 -6.70 4.90 10.17
CA LEU A 322 -6.87 3.46 9.93
C LEU A 322 -5.97 2.66 10.87
N ALA A 323 -6.48 1.54 11.36
CA ALA A 323 -5.69 0.59 12.16
C ALA A 323 -5.58 -0.75 11.41
N PRO A 324 -4.72 -0.86 10.39
CA PRO A 324 -4.36 -2.15 9.81
C PRO A 324 -3.49 -2.99 10.77
N VAL A 325 -3.29 -4.25 10.41
CA VAL A 325 -2.31 -5.16 11.00
C VAL A 325 -1.19 -5.37 9.97
N SER A 326 0.04 -5.16 10.41
CA SER A 326 1.25 -5.40 9.61
C SER A 326 1.59 -6.89 9.66
N VAL A 327 1.53 -7.59 8.53
CA VAL A 327 1.79 -9.04 8.44
C VAL A 327 2.93 -9.35 7.48
N ALA A 328 3.79 -10.30 7.81
CA ALA A 328 4.94 -10.67 6.99
C ALA A 328 5.20 -12.18 6.93
N THR A 329 5.98 -12.60 5.93
CA THR A 329 6.55 -13.96 5.84
C THR A 329 7.96 -13.93 5.28
N PHE A 330 8.84 -14.80 5.79
CA PHE A 330 10.23 -14.85 5.37
C PHE A 330 10.86 -16.24 5.59
N ASN A 331 11.23 -16.90 4.49
CA ASN A 331 12.14 -18.05 4.54
C ASN A 331 13.57 -17.53 4.81
N VAL A 332 14.14 -17.85 5.98
CA VAL A 332 15.42 -17.28 6.46
C VAL A 332 16.65 -18.15 6.16
N ALA A 333 16.42 -19.37 5.66
CA ALA A 333 17.44 -20.29 5.20
C ALA A 333 18.59 -20.52 6.20
N ALA A 334 18.26 -20.84 7.46
CA ALA A 334 19.27 -21.00 8.52
C ALA A 334 20.19 -22.21 8.33
N SER A 335 19.72 -23.26 7.65
CA SER A 335 20.35 -24.58 7.63
C SER A 335 21.12 -24.93 6.35
N LYS A 336 21.22 -24.03 5.36
CA LYS A 336 21.88 -24.35 4.07
C LYS A 336 23.36 -24.72 4.32
N PRO A 337 23.84 -25.89 3.82
CA PRO A 337 25.24 -26.27 3.95
C PRO A 337 26.20 -25.25 3.32
N ALA A 338 27.37 -25.06 3.93
CA ALA A 338 28.29 -23.98 3.58
C ALA A 338 29.06 -24.26 2.28
N THR A 339 28.54 -23.80 1.15
CA THR A 339 29.28 -23.69 -0.13
C THR A 339 30.12 -22.40 -0.21
N SER A 340 29.85 -21.43 0.66
CA SER A 340 30.55 -20.14 0.73
C SER A 340 30.41 -19.54 2.14
N PRO A 341 31.44 -18.83 2.67
CA PRO A 341 31.34 -18.19 3.99
C PRO A 341 30.15 -17.24 4.13
N TRP A 342 29.83 -16.49 3.06
CA TRP A 342 28.75 -15.50 3.01
C TRP A 342 27.34 -16.10 3.10
N VAL A 343 27.20 -17.43 2.95
CA VAL A 343 25.92 -18.15 3.06
C VAL A 343 25.63 -18.58 4.52
N LEU A 344 26.65 -18.57 5.39
CA LEU A 344 26.51 -18.98 6.79
C LEU A 344 25.51 -18.11 7.57
N TRP A 345 24.62 -18.76 8.34
CA TRP A 345 23.68 -18.09 9.23
C TRP A 345 24.36 -17.08 10.17
N LYS A 346 25.52 -17.43 10.73
CA LYS A 346 26.25 -16.59 11.70
C LYS A 346 26.61 -15.20 11.15
N GLU A 347 26.84 -15.08 9.85
CA GLU A 347 27.21 -13.84 9.15
C GLU A 347 25.95 -13.07 8.71
N ARG A 348 24.93 -13.79 8.19
CA ARG A 348 23.70 -13.18 7.66
C ARG A 348 22.69 -12.75 8.72
N ARG A 349 22.70 -13.36 9.91
CA ARG A 349 21.66 -13.17 10.95
C ARG A 349 21.41 -11.70 11.30
N GLN A 350 22.45 -10.86 11.33
CA GLN A 350 22.25 -9.43 11.58
C GLN A 350 21.41 -8.77 10.49
N ALA A 351 21.77 -8.97 9.21
CA ALA A 351 21.00 -8.44 8.08
C ALA A 351 19.58 -9.01 8.00
N VAL A 352 19.35 -10.26 8.42
CA VAL A 352 18.00 -10.85 8.58
C VAL A 352 17.18 -10.07 9.61
N TRP A 353 17.76 -9.79 10.78
CA TRP A 353 17.03 -9.10 11.86
C TRP A 353 16.87 -7.60 11.61
N GLU A 354 17.83 -6.93 10.99
CA GLU A 354 17.68 -5.56 10.48
C GLU A 354 16.55 -5.49 9.44
N ARG A 355 16.51 -6.44 8.50
CA ARG A 355 15.44 -6.55 7.48
C ARG A 355 14.06 -6.68 8.12
N VAL A 356 13.88 -7.56 9.09
CA VAL A 356 12.60 -7.75 9.79
C VAL A 356 12.23 -6.55 10.66
N ASN A 357 13.17 -6.06 11.48
CA ASN A 357 12.92 -4.93 12.38
C ASN A 357 12.63 -3.63 11.62
N SER A 358 13.20 -3.42 10.42
CA SER A 358 12.96 -2.22 9.59
C SER A 358 11.49 -1.96 9.23
N ARG A 359 10.61 -2.96 9.39
CA ARG A 359 9.17 -2.87 9.13
C ARG A 359 8.26 -3.11 10.32
N HIS A 360 8.81 -3.53 11.46
CA HIS A 360 8.07 -3.85 12.68
C HIS A 360 6.72 -4.57 12.45
N PRO A 361 6.65 -5.69 11.70
CA PRO A 361 5.40 -6.42 11.49
C PRO A 361 4.74 -6.82 12.82
N ASP A 362 3.41 -6.77 12.90
CA ASP A 362 2.67 -7.21 14.08
C ASP A 362 2.68 -8.74 14.21
N VAL A 363 2.68 -9.44 13.08
CA VAL A 363 2.86 -10.90 13.00
C VAL A 363 3.76 -11.24 11.81
N ILE A 364 4.81 -12.04 12.04
CA ILE A 364 5.69 -12.55 10.99
C ILE A 364 5.81 -14.07 11.05
N ALA A 365 5.59 -14.71 9.90
CA ALA A 365 5.92 -16.10 9.67
C ALA A 365 7.39 -16.27 9.27
N LEU A 366 8.05 -17.31 9.80
CA LEU A 366 9.43 -17.66 9.47
C LEU A 366 9.49 -19.12 9.01
N GLN A 367 10.13 -19.37 7.86
CA GLN A 367 10.40 -20.71 7.32
C GLN A 367 11.91 -20.97 7.33
N GLU A 368 12.32 -22.25 7.40
CA GLU A 368 13.72 -22.66 7.63
C GLU A 368 14.37 -22.07 8.89
N ALA A 369 13.56 -21.98 9.95
CA ALA A 369 13.86 -21.25 11.18
C ALA A 369 13.97 -22.16 12.42
N SER A 370 14.85 -23.17 12.38
CA SER A 370 15.11 -24.04 13.55
C SER A 370 16.56 -24.54 13.73
N PHE A 371 17.32 -24.75 12.66
CA PHE A 371 18.63 -25.39 12.74
C PHE A 371 19.78 -24.41 12.48
N ASN A 372 20.69 -24.32 13.44
CA ASN A 372 21.95 -23.57 13.33
C ASN A 372 23.11 -24.57 13.20
N PRO A 373 23.85 -24.64 12.07
CA PRO A 373 24.93 -25.60 11.85
C PRO A 373 26.23 -25.29 12.63
N VAL A 374 26.13 -24.72 13.83
CA VAL A 374 27.27 -24.56 14.75
C VAL A 374 27.55 -25.92 15.40
N THR A 375 28.61 -26.56 14.91
CA THR A 375 29.20 -27.81 15.42
C THR A 375 29.68 -27.66 16.88
N ALA A 376 30.29 -28.68 17.45
CA ALA A 376 30.55 -28.74 18.90
C ALA A 376 31.50 -27.65 19.45
N SER A 377 32.31 -27.00 18.61
CA SER A 377 33.14 -25.84 18.96
C SER A 377 32.27 -24.58 19.18
N GLY A 378 32.39 -23.95 20.35
CA GLY A 378 31.53 -22.84 20.78
C GLY A 378 31.68 -21.55 19.98
N ASP A 379 30.71 -20.64 20.17
CA ASP A 379 30.73 -19.27 19.66
C ASP A 379 31.84 -18.45 20.34
N PRO A 380 32.88 -17.99 19.60
CA PRO A 380 34.00 -17.25 20.19
C PRO A 380 33.63 -15.86 20.73
N GLY A 381 32.45 -15.33 20.37
CA GLY A 381 32.07 -13.95 20.68
C GLY A 381 31.29 -13.74 21.98
N THR A 382 30.76 -14.80 22.62
CA THR A 382 29.77 -14.64 23.71
C THR A 382 30.13 -15.27 25.06
N GLY A 383 31.25 -16.00 25.18
CA GLY A 383 31.83 -16.43 26.46
C GLY A 383 31.01 -17.40 27.33
N HIS A 384 29.82 -17.82 26.91
CA HIS A 384 28.91 -18.67 27.70
C HIS A 384 28.95 -20.15 27.26
N PRO A 385 28.95 -21.12 28.20
CA PRO A 385 28.82 -22.54 27.88
C PRO A 385 27.48 -22.88 27.18
N VAL A 386 27.54 -23.49 25.99
CA VAL A 386 26.38 -23.61 25.10
C VAL A 386 25.75 -25.02 25.13
N GLY A 387 24.70 -25.20 25.93
CA GLY A 387 23.86 -26.41 25.90
C GLY A 387 23.20 -26.66 24.53
N VAL A 388 22.78 -27.90 24.27
CA VAL A 388 22.24 -28.30 22.95
C VAL A 388 20.86 -27.70 22.62
N ASN A 389 20.05 -27.35 23.63
CA ASN A 389 18.67 -26.88 23.43
C ASN A 389 18.51 -25.37 23.13
N THR A 390 19.59 -24.57 23.11
CA THR A 390 19.51 -23.09 23.07
C THR A 390 20.02 -22.43 21.77
N ARG A 391 20.42 -23.22 20.77
CA ARG A 391 21.34 -22.80 19.70
C ARG A 391 20.76 -22.06 18.48
N PHE A 392 19.43 -22.02 18.29
CA PHE A 392 18.78 -21.21 17.24
C PHE A 392 17.62 -20.35 17.77
N TYR A 393 16.73 -20.92 18.60
CA TYR A 393 15.65 -20.18 19.28
C TYR A 393 16.17 -18.90 19.97
N GLY A 394 17.30 -19.01 20.68
CA GLY A 394 17.95 -17.87 21.31
C GLY A 394 18.45 -16.81 20.33
N ASP A 395 18.86 -17.18 19.11
CA ASP A 395 19.30 -16.22 18.09
C ASP A 395 18.13 -15.45 17.46
N VAL A 396 16.98 -16.10 17.28
CA VAL A 396 15.72 -15.45 16.86
C VAL A 396 15.25 -14.46 17.93
N VAL A 397 15.14 -14.91 19.18
CA VAL A 397 14.68 -14.07 20.30
C VAL A 397 15.69 -12.95 20.65
N ARG A 398 16.99 -13.16 20.43
CA ARG A 398 17.99 -12.08 20.51
C ARG A 398 17.88 -11.10 19.35
N GLY A 399 17.73 -11.58 18.11
CA GLY A 399 17.64 -10.75 16.92
C GLY A 399 16.52 -9.72 16.93
N PHE A 400 15.36 -10.11 17.46
CA PHE A 400 14.24 -9.21 17.71
C PHE A 400 14.55 -8.11 18.76
N LYS A 401 15.48 -8.36 19.70
CA LYS A 401 15.85 -7.45 20.80
C LYS A 401 17.09 -6.60 20.50
N SER A 402 18.05 -7.10 19.73
CA SER A 402 19.40 -6.52 19.64
C SER A 402 19.54 -5.28 18.75
N ALA A 403 18.55 -4.98 17.91
CA ALA A 403 18.57 -3.87 16.96
C ALA A 403 17.76 -2.63 17.43
N GLY A 404 17.59 -2.45 18.75
CA GLY A 404 16.63 -1.46 19.29
C GLY A 404 15.17 -1.80 18.94
N GLY A 405 14.92 -3.06 18.60
CA GLY A 405 13.69 -3.54 18.00
C GLY A 405 12.53 -3.77 18.97
N THR A 406 11.41 -4.19 18.40
CA THR A 406 10.23 -4.62 19.15
C THR A 406 10.49 -5.94 19.86
N SER A 407 10.09 -6.08 21.12
CA SER A 407 10.30 -7.34 21.87
C SER A 407 9.28 -8.42 21.48
N TYR A 408 9.46 -8.98 20.28
CA TYR A 408 8.63 -10.08 19.76
C TYR A 408 8.58 -11.30 20.69
N LYS A 409 7.44 -11.98 20.66
CA LYS A 409 7.24 -13.32 21.24
C LYS A 409 7.01 -14.33 20.12
N LEU A 410 7.18 -15.62 20.42
CA LEU A 410 6.97 -16.72 19.47
C LEU A 410 5.76 -17.56 19.89
N THR A 411 5.00 -18.08 18.92
CA THR A 411 3.84 -18.97 19.16
C THR A 411 4.25 -20.42 19.47
N ASN A 412 5.55 -20.71 19.45
CA ASN A 412 6.13 -21.96 19.89
C ASN A 412 7.58 -21.68 20.31
N GLU A 413 7.90 -21.85 21.59
CA GLU A 413 9.25 -21.62 22.14
C GLU A 413 10.16 -22.86 22.05
N TYR A 414 9.62 -24.02 21.65
CA TYR A 414 10.40 -25.24 21.53
C TYR A 414 11.24 -25.26 20.23
N PRO A 415 12.45 -25.86 20.25
CA PRO A 415 13.36 -25.80 19.11
C PRO A 415 12.82 -26.40 17.80
N TRP A 416 11.92 -27.40 17.89
CA TRP A 416 11.43 -28.19 16.75
C TRP A 416 9.92 -28.07 16.55
N ASN A 417 9.43 -28.56 15.41
CA ASN A 417 8.01 -28.77 15.16
C ASN A 417 7.48 -30.00 15.93
N CYS A 418 6.15 -30.10 15.99
CA CYS A 418 5.46 -31.10 16.78
C CYS A 418 5.09 -32.32 15.93
N ALA A 419 5.80 -33.44 16.09
CA ALA A 419 5.65 -34.63 15.25
C ALA A 419 4.31 -35.36 15.46
N ASN A 420 3.64 -35.15 16.60
CA ASN A 420 2.24 -35.52 16.80
C ASN A 420 1.37 -34.26 16.76
N ALA A 421 0.13 -34.39 16.25
CA ALA A 421 -0.78 -33.26 16.12
C ALA A 421 -1.14 -32.65 17.50
N TRP A 422 -0.52 -31.53 17.87
CA TRP A 422 -0.73 -30.89 19.17
C TRP A 422 -1.69 -29.69 19.09
N ASN A 423 -2.70 -29.75 19.95
CA ASN A 423 -3.65 -28.67 20.18
C ASN A 423 -3.87 -28.50 21.69
N PRO A 424 -3.42 -27.39 22.30
CA PRO A 424 -3.73 -27.12 23.70
C PRO A 424 -5.24 -26.90 23.96
N ALA A 425 -6.04 -26.73 22.89
CA ALA A 425 -7.50 -26.56 22.94
C ALA A 425 -8.31 -27.78 22.45
N ASP A 426 -7.72 -28.99 22.38
CA ASP A 426 -8.45 -30.23 22.10
C ASP A 426 -8.77 -31.00 23.39
N PRO A 427 -10.03 -31.01 23.87
CA PRO A 427 -10.40 -31.71 25.11
C PRO A 427 -10.38 -33.24 24.98
N SER A 428 -10.33 -33.81 23.77
CA SER A 428 -10.22 -35.26 23.56
C SER A 428 -8.79 -35.79 23.78
N SER A 429 -7.80 -34.90 23.85
CA SER A 429 -6.37 -35.25 23.94
C SER A 429 -5.92 -35.86 25.28
N GLY A 430 -6.80 -35.89 26.29
CA GLY A 430 -6.62 -36.64 27.55
C GLY A 430 -5.44 -36.21 28.43
N GLY A 431 -4.82 -35.06 28.16
CA GLY A 431 -3.62 -34.57 28.87
C GLY A 431 -2.33 -35.37 28.62
N THR A 432 -2.41 -36.52 27.94
CA THR A 432 -1.32 -37.47 27.71
C THR A 432 -0.68 -37.33 26.33
N LYS A 433 -1.41 -36.84 25.32
CA LYS A 433 -0.83 -36.42 24.02
C LYS A 433 -0.08 -35.07 24.15
N ARG A 434 0.97 -35.04 24.99
CA ARG A 434 1.96 -33.95 24.98
C ARG A 434 2.68 -33.93 23.63
N CYS A 435 3.10 -32.74 23.22
CA CYS A 435 3.85 -32.58 21.98
C CYS A 435 5.18 -33.36 22.00
N GLN A 436 5.44 -34.12 20.94
CA GLN A 436 6.71 -34.78 20.67
C GLN A 436 7.53 -33.91 19.70
N TYR A 437 8.51 -33.19 20.23
CA TYR A 437 9.37 -32.30 19.46
C TYR A 437 10.55 -33.06 18.86
N VAL A 438 10.58 -33.23 17.53
CA VAL A 438 11.57 -34.05 16.82
C VAL A 438 12.32 -33.22 15.76
N ASN A 439 13.65 -33.31 15.74
CA ASN A 439 14.47 -32.64 14.73
C ASN A 439 14.42 -33.41 13.39
N ASN A 440 13.50 -33.00 12.51
CA ASN A 440 13.42 -33.58 11.16
C ASN A 440 14.18 -32.74 10.11
N GLY A 441 14.62 -31.52 10.45
CA GLY A 441 15.42 -30.61 9.61
C GLY A 441 14.68 -29.29 9.32
N ALA A 442 15.42 -28.18 9.14
CA ALA A 442 14.78 -26.86 9.14
C ALA A 442 13.81 -26.58 7.98
N SER A 443 13.97 -27.22 6.82
CA SER A 443 12.98 -27.16 5.73
C SER A 443 11.61 -27.71 6.11
N LEU A 444 11.50 -28.46 7.22
CA LEU A 444 10.24 -28.94 7.80
C LEU A 444 9.75 -28.05 8.96
N ASP A 445 10.49 -27.00 9.32
CA ASP A 445 10.18 -26.11 10.43
C ASP A 445 9.60 -24.76 9.99
N VAL A 446 8.51 -24.38 10.65
CA VAL A 446 7.85 -23.08 10.51
C VAL A 446 7.56 -22.47 11.88
N ARG A 447 7.70 -21.15 12.01
CA ARG A 447 7.46 -20.40 13.26
C ARG A 447 6.61 -19.17 12.97
N ILE A 448 5.87 -18.70 13.99
CA ILE A 448 5.19 -17.41 13.95
C ILE A 448 5.74 -16.59 15.12
N ALA A 449 6.26 -15.41 14.84
CA ALA A 449 6.59 -14.40 15.83
C ALA A 449 5.55 -13.27 15.78
N TYR A 450 5.27 -12.63 16.92
CA TYR A 450 4.29 -11.56 17.02
C TYR A 450 4.74 -10.44 17.97
N ASN A 451 4.30 -9.23 17.67
CA ASN A 451 4.51 -8.04 18.47
C ASN A 451 3.49 -8.02 19.63
N PRO A 452 3.92 -8.23 20.89
CA PRO A 452 3.02 -8.27 22.03
C PRO A 452 2.45 -6.89 22.39
N ASP A 453 2.94 -5.79 21.79
CA ASP A 453 2.45 -4.44 22.05
C ASP A 453 1.21 -4.11 21.24
N THR A 454 1.07 -4.65 20.02
CA THR A 454 -0.02 -4.38 19.07
C THR A 454 -1.03 -5.51 18.92
N VAL A 455 -0.63 -6.78 19.09
CA VAL A 455 -1.55 -7.94 19.08
C VAL A 455 -1.45 -8.78 20.36
N THR A 456 -2.59 -9.27 20.81
CA THR A 456 -2.72 -10.26 21.87
C THR A 456 -2.93 -11.64 21.25
N MET A 457 -2.12 -12.63 21.63
CA MET A 457 -2.31 -14.01 21.18
C MET A 457 -3.41 -14.69 22.01
N VAL A 458 -4.42 -15.24 21.34
CA VAL A 458 -5.61 -15.86 21.96
C VAL A 458 -5.49 -17.38 22.02
N SER A 459 -4.98 -18.00 20.95
CA SER A 459 -4.71 -19.44 20.87
C SER A 459 -3.65 -19.75 19.82
N GLN A 460 -3.05 -20.93 19.87
CA GLN A 460 -1.98 -21.36 18.97
C GLN A 460 -1.97 -22.89 18.80
N GLY A 461 -1.28 -23.36 17.77
CA GLY A 461 -0.94 -24.78 17.62
C GLY A 461 -0.24 -25.10 16.30
N SER A 462 -0.07 -26.39 16.03
CA SER A 462 0.43 -26.86 14.74
C SER A 462 -0.20 -28.21 14.34
N ARG A 463 -0.11 -28.53 13.06
CA ARG A 463 -0.58 -29.78 12.45
C ARG A 463 0.36 -30.20 11.33
N ILE A 464 0.46 -31.51 11.12
CA ILE A 464 1.10 -32.09 9.94
C ILE A 464 0.16 -31.98 8.73
N LEU A 465 0.72 -31.86 7.52
CA LEU A 465 0.00 -31.68 6.25
C LEU A 465 -0.05 -32.96 5.39
N GLY A 466 0.68 -34.00 5.78
CA GLY A 466 0.70 -35.30 5.12
C GLY A 466 1.05 -36.41 6.11
N GLY A 467 0.41 -37.58 5.95
CA GLY A 467 0.76 -38.82 6.65
C GLY A 467 0.66 -38.80 8.19
N GLU A 468 -0.50 -39.12 8.75
CA GLU A 468 -0.49 -39.77 10.07
C GLU A 468 0.19 -41.14 9.93
N ASN A 469 1.24 -41.39 10.71
CA ASN A 469 1.96 -42.66 10.72
C ASN A 469 1.17 -43.71 11.52
N PRO A 470 0.57 -44.75 10.90
CA PRO A 470 -0.30 -45.70 11.62
C PRO A 470 0.48 -46.81 12.35
N SER A 471 1.79 -46.94 12.10
CA SER A 471 2.59 -48.13 12.46
C SER A 471 3.96 -47.82 13.09
N GLY A 472 4.33 -46.54 13.24
CA GLY A 472 5.40 -46.05 14.11
C GLY A 472 6.84 -46.17 13.59
N TRP A 473 7.12 -46.99 12.56
CA TRP A 473 8.49 -47.44 12.24
C TRP A 473 8.98 -47.23 10.79
N ALA A 474 8.47 -46.21 10.09
CA ALA A 474 9.16 -45.57 8.96
C ALA A 474 8.56 -44.17 8.71
N PHE A 475 9.41 -43.14 8.49
CA PHE A 475 8.97 -41.78 8.20
C PHE A 475 9.55 -41.30 6.86
N ASP A 476 8.69 -41.02 5.87
CA ASP A 476 9.07 -40.19 4.72
C ASP A 476 9.05 -38.72 5.17
N LYS A 477 10.22 -38.23 5.62
CA LYS A 477 10.40 -36.87 6.13
C LYS A 477 9.92 -35.78 5.17
N GLU A 478 9.88 -36.04 3.87
CA GLU A 478 9.41 -35.06 2.88
C GLU A 478 7.88 -34.85 2.91
N MET A 479 7.12 -35.84 3.39
CA MET A 479 5.66 -35.74 3.63
C MET A 479 5.33 -34.98 4.92
N GLU A 480 6.27 -34.87 5.85
CA GLU A 480 6.10 -34.24 7.17
C GLU A 480 6.17 -32.70 7.09
N ARG A 481 5.40 -32.10 6.18
CA ARG A 481 5.24 -30.64 6.12
C ARG A 481 4.21 -30.20 7.16
N TYR A 482 4.34 -28.97 7.67
CA TYR A 482 3.52 -28.50 8.79
C TYR A 482 2.77 -27.20 8.48
N LEU A 483 1.60 -27.08 9.08
CA LEU A 483 0.86 -25.85 9.26
C LEU A 483 1.01 -25.42 10.73
N ALA A 484 1.61 -24.25 10.98
CA ALA A 484 1.51 -23.58 12.28
C ALA A 484 0.43 -22.50 12.22
N TYR A 485 -0.32 -22.31 13.30
CA TYR A 485 -1.39 -21.32 13.37
C TYR A 485 -1.46 -20.64 14.73
N ALA A 486 -2.02 -19.43 14.73
CA ALA A 486 -2.43 -18.72 15.93
C ALA A 486 -3.64 -17.82 15.65
N VAL A 487 -4.51 -17.66 16.66
CA VAL A 487 -5.55 -16.62 16.67
C VAL A 487 -5.00 -15.42 17.41
N PHE A 488 -5.04 -14.26 16.77
CA PHE A 488 -4.61 -12.99 17.35
C PHE A 488 -5.79 -12.03 17.47
N GLU A 489 -5.74 -11.15 18.47
CA GLU A 489 -6.63 -10.02 18.68
C GLU A 489 -5.83 -8.72 18.53
N GLN A 490 -6.23 -7.86 17.60
CA GLN A 490 -5.58 -6.57 17.37
C GLN A 490 -6.03 -5.58 18.46
N LYS A 491 -5.10 -5.14 19.32
CA LYS A 491 -5.42 -4.29 20.48
C LYS A 491 -6.04 -2.94 20.11
N ALA A 492 -5.70 -2.40 18.94
CA ALA A 492 -6.22 -1.13 18.45
C ALA A 492 -7.72 -1.18 18.06
N THR A 493 -8.30 -2.36 17.85
CA THR A 493 -9.69 -2.49 17.36
C THR A 493 -10.52 -3.56 18.07
N GLY A 494 -9.89 -4.45 18.86
CA GLY A 494 -10.53 -5.64 19.44
C GLY A 494 -10.87 -6.74 18.41
N LYS A 495 -10.55 -6.55 17.12
CA LYS A 495 -10.85 -7.54 16.07
C LYS A 495 -9.90 -8.72 16.14
N ARG A 496 -10.44 -9.93 15.92
CA ARG A 496 -9.67 -11.18 15.89
C ARG A 496 -9.45 -11.67 14.47
N PHE A 497 -8.31 -12.31 14.24
CA PHE A 497 -7.95 -12.95 12.97
C PHE A 497 -7.20 -14.26 13.20
N PHE A 498 -7.32 -15.18 12.24
CA PHE A 498 -6.64 -16.47 12.21
C PHE A 498 -5.40 -16.34 11.31
N PHE A 499 -4.21 -16.36 11.90
CA PHE A 499 -2.94 -16.35 11.17
C PHE A 499 -2.39 -17.77 11.05
N ALA A 500 -1.93 -18.16 9.87
CA ALA A 500 -1.30 -19.44 9.62
C ALA A 500 -0.09 -19.32 8.69
N THR A 501 0.87 -20.23 8.87
CA THR A 501 2.05 -20.39 8.01
C THR A 501 2.29 -21.85 7.66
N LEU A 502 2.80 -22.09 6.46
CA LEU A 502 3.24 -23.40 6.00
C LEU A 502 4.57 -23.32 5.23
N HIS A 503 5.17 -24.48 4.95
CA HIS A 503 6.26 -24.65 4.00
C HIS A 503 5.95 -25.93 3.20
N LEU A 504 5.61 -25.80 1.92
CA LEU A 504 5.24 -26.94 1.07
C LEU A 504 6.48 -27.69 0.54
N HIS A 505 6.25 -28.85 -0.09
CA HIS A 505 7.29 -29.73 -0.60
C HIS A 505 8.08 -29.10 -1.78
N PRO A 506 9.43 -29.13 -1.79
CA PRO A 506 10.23 -28.42 -2.79
C PRO A 506 10.12 -28.98 -4.22
N SER A 507 10.29 -30.29 -4.42
CA SER A 507 10.35 -30.89 -5.77
C SER A 507 9.03 -31.51 -6.27
N ASP A 508 8.33 -32.26 -5.42
CA ASP A 508 7.12 -33.02 -5.77
C ASP A 508 5.82 -32.20 -5.72
N THR A 509 5.25 -31.94 -6.90
CA THR A 509 3.95 -31.33 -7.13
C THR A 509 2.77 -32.08 -6.48
N ALA A 510 2.71 -33.41 -6.57
CA ALA A 510 1.58 -34.18 -6.04
C ALA A 510 1.54 -34.12 -4.51
N LYS A 511 2.72 -34.12 -3.88
CA LYS A 511 2.86 -33.85 -2.44
C LYS A 511 2.45 -32.41 -2.10
N ARG A 512 2.83 -31.40 -2.90
CA ARG A 512 2.32 -30.03 -2.73
C ARG A 512 0.78 -29.96 -2.82
N GLU A 513 0.16 -30.65 -3.77
CA GLU A 513 -1.30 -30.67 -3.93
C GLU A 513 -2.02 -31.28 -2.72
N ALA A 514 -1.49 -32.40 -2.20
CA ALA A 514 -1.98 -33.02 -0.97
C ALA A 514 -1.87 -32.07 0.22
N HIS A 515 -0.70 -31.45 0.42
CA HIS A 515 -0.47 -30.51 1.52
C HIS A 515 -1.33 -29.25 1.42
N ALA A 516 -1.54 -28.71 0.20
CA ALA A 516 -2.41 -27.56 -0.04
C ALA A 516 -3.90 -27.88 0.28
N LYS A 517 -4.36 -29.09 -0.10
CA LYS A 517 -5.69 -29.59 0.25
C LYS A 517 -5.85 -29.75 1.76
N ALA A 518 -4.91 -30.42 2.42
CA ALA A 518 -4.91 -30.59 3.87
C ALA A 518 -4.91 -29.25 4.61
N ALA A 519 -4.10 -28.28 4.18
CA ALA A 519 -4.04 -26.94 4.77
C ALA A 519 -5.40 -26.23 4.72
N ARG A 520 -6.16 -26.30 3.61
CA ARG A 520 -7.52 -25.73 3.56
C ARG A 520 -8.47 -26.39 4.55
N THR A 521 -8.52 -27.72 4.55
CA THR A 521 -9.36 -28.50 5.46
C THR A 521 -9.06 -28.14 6.91
N LEU A 522 -7.80 -28.20 7.32
CA LEU A 522 -7.36 -27.86 8.68
C LEU A 522 -7.66 -26.39 9.05
N ILE A 523 -7.52 -25.43 8.13
CA ILE A 523 -7.87 -24.03 8.44
C ILE A 523 -9.38 -23.86 8.63
N ASP A 524 -10.23 -24.45 7.77
CA ASP A 524 -11.67 -24.32 7.91
C ASP A 524 -12.22 -25.14 9.12
N GLU A 525 -11.51 -26.19 9.57
CA GLU A 525 -11.77 -26.91 10.83
C GLU A 525 -11.35 -26.09 12.07
N LEU A 526 -10.10 -25.61 12.11
CA LEU A 526 -9.53 -24.88 13.25
C LEU A 526 -10.13 -23.48 13.43
N ASN A 527 -10.52 -22.83 12.33
CA ASN A 527 -11.23 -21.55 12.35
C ASN A 527 -12.74 -21.77 12.46
N THR A 528 -13.19 -22.38 13.56
CA THR A 528 -14.61 -22.60 13.86
C THR A 528 -15.40 -21.29 13.91
N ALA A 529 -14.80 -20.23 14.48
CA ALA A 529 -15.36 -18.89 14.59
C ALA A 529 -15.39 -18.07 13.28
N LYS A 530 -14.91 -18.63 12.15
CA LYS A 530 -14.91 -18.02 10.81
C LYS A 530 -14.32 -16.60 10.77
N LEU A 531 -13.25 -16.39 11.54
CA LEU A 531 -12.46 -15.17 11.57
C LEU A 531 -11.82 -14.88 10.19
N PRO A 532 -11.48 -13.61 9.88
CA PRO A 532 -10.58 -13.28 8.79
C PRO A 532 -9.29 -14.11 8.87
N VAL A 533 -8.88 -14.71 7.75
CA VAL A 533 -7.70 -15.58 7.66
C VAL A 533 -6.58 -14.88 6.93
N VAL A 534 -5.37 -15.00 7.48
CA VAL A 534 -4.09 -14.71 6.84
C VAL A 534 -3.31 -16.01 6.74
N LEU A 535 -3.14 -16.54 5.53
CA LEU A 535 -2.31 -17.71 5.27
C LEU A 535 -1.03 -17.26 4.56
N THR A 536 0.12 -17.67 5.08
CA THR A 536 1.43 -17.25 4.63
C THR A 536 2.37 -18.43 4.39
N GLY A 537 3.52 -18.15 3.79
CA GLY A 537 4.67 -19.03 3.80
C GLY A 537 5.23 -19.36 2.43
N ASP A 538 6.10 -20.36 2.41
CA ASP A 538 6.76 -20.86 1.20
C ASP A 538 5.93 -22.00 0.60
N PHE A 539 5.37 -21.78 -0.58
CA PHE A 539 4.53 -22.73 -1.29
C PHE A 539 5.35 -23.61 -2.25
N ASN A 540 6.66 -23.37 -2.40
CA ASN A 540 7.54 -24.05 -3.36
C ASN A 540 6.93 -24.17 -4.78
N THR A 541 6.05 -23.23 -5.13
CA THR A 541 5.25 -23.21 -6.35
C THR A 541 5.38 -21.85 -7.00
N ASN A 542 6.17 -21.78 -8.07
CA ASN A 542 6.21 -20.60 -8.92
C ASN A 542 4.92 -20.48 -9.74
N HIS A 543 4.70 -19.29 -10.29
CA HIS A 543 3.49 -18.97 -11.03
C HIS A 543 3.54 -19.48 -12.50
N TRP A 544 4.73 -19.81 -13.05
CA TRP A 544 4.99 -19.85 -14.50
C TRP A 544 5.85 -21.01 -15.04
N THR A 545 5.88 -22.18 -14.40
CA THR A 545 6.66 -23.32 -14.91
C THR A 545 6.15 -23.78 -16.28
N SER A 546 7.01 -23.67 -17.29
CA SER A 546 6.73 -24.15 -18.65
C SER A 546 6.53 -25.67 -18.66
N GLY A 547 5.27 -26.10 -18.72
CA GLY A 547 4.89 -27.51 -18.77
C GLY A 547 3.98 -28.01 -17.64
N GLY A 548 3.60 -27.18 -16.66
CA GLY A 548 2.77 -27.63 -15.54
C GLY A 548 1.79 -26.60 -14.99
N ASN A 549 0.54 -27.01 -14.77
CA ASN A 549 -0.52 -26.23 -14.09
C ASN A 549 -0.34 -26.22 -12.56
N ASP A 550 0.90 -26.13 -12.07
CA ASP A 550 1.24 -26.24 -10.64
C ASP A 550 0.60 -25.10 -9.82
N TYR A 551 0.82 -23.84 -10.22
CA TYR A 551 0.19 -22.68 -9.57
C TYR A 551 -1.34 -22.81 -9.45
N THR A 552 -2.02 -23.25 -10.51
CA THR A 552 -3.49 -23.40 -10.52
C THR A 552 -3.96 -24.49 -9.55
N ARG A 553 -3.21 -25.60 -9.44
CA ARG A 553 -3.53 -26.69 -8.51
C ARG A 553 -3.19 -26.33 -7.06
N ILE A 554 -2.10 -25.61 -6.82
CA ILE A 554 -1.68 -25.17 -5.50
C ILE A 554 -2.38 -23.87 -5.10
N VAL A 555 -1.87 -22.70 -5.51
CA VAL A 555 -2.37 -21.38 -5.11
C VAL A 555 -3.79 -21.12 -5.64
N GLY A 556 -4.06 -21.52 -6.88
CA GLY A 556 -5.38 -21.42 -7.50
C GLY A 556 -6.47 -22.18 -6.73
N SER A 557 -6.14 -23.31 -6.09
CA SER A 557 -7.09 -24.05 -5.26
C SER A 557 -7.41 -23.35 -3.93
N PHE A 558 -6.58 -22.41 -3.46
CA PHE A 558 -6.97 -21.48 -2.38
C PHE A 558 -7.83 -20.35 -2.92
N THR A 559 -7.48 -19.73 -4.05
CA THR A 559 -8.28 -18.60 -4.59
C THR A 559 -9.68 -19.00 -4.99
N ASN A 560 -9.85 -20.22 -5.52
CA ASN A 560 -11.15 -20.82 -5.83
C ASN A 560 -12.00 -21.10 -4.56
N ASN A 561 -11.39 -21.04 -3.36
CA ASN A 561 -12.04 -21.16 -2.06
C ASN A 561 -12.09 -19.81 -1.29
N GLY A 562 -12.09 -18.69 -2.02
CA GLY A 562 -12.35 -17.35 -1.49
C GLY A 562 -11.14 -16.62 -0.89
N TYR A 563 -9.93 -17.18 -1.02
CA TYR A 563 -8.69 -16.45 -0.71
C TYR A 563 -8.34 -15.47 -1.84
N LYS A 564 -7.65 -14.39 -1.50
CA LYS A 564 -7.05 -13.43 -2.43
C LYS A 564 -5.53 -13.50 -2.27
N ASN A 565 -4.80 -13.71 -3.36
CA ASN A 565 -3.34 -13.54 -3.38
C ASN A 565 -3.02 -12.04 -3.29
N VAL A 566 -2.39 -11.61 -2.20
CA VAL A 566 -2.11 -10.19 -1.94
C VAL A 566 -1.25 -9.59 -3.06
N MET A 567 -0.21 -10.29 -3.51
CA MET A 567 0.67 -9.83 -4.60
C MET A 567 -0.06 -9.74 -5.96
N GLY A 568 -1.18 -10.46 -6.11
CA GLY A 568 -2.08 -10.34 -7.26
C GLY A 568 -3.10 -9.21 -7.16
N THR A 569 -3.17 -8.50 -6.03
CA THR A 569 -4.08 -7.35 -5.83
C THR A 569 -3.34 -6.02 -5.95
N ARG A 570 -3.98 -5.02 -6.57
CA ARG A 570 -3.49 -3.65 -6.51
C ARG A 570 -3.57 -3.15 -5.05
N PRO A 571 -2.49 -2.60 -4.46
CA PRO A 571 -2.56 -1.92 -3.17
C PRO A 571 -3.70 -0.89 -3.21
N ALA A 572 -4.69 -1.05 -2.32
CA ALA A 572 -5.92 -0.30 -2.44
C ALA A 572 -5.67 1.17 -2.05
N SER A 573 -5.68 2.06 -3.05
CA SER A 573 -5.22 3.46 -2.98
C SER A 573 -5.80 4.25 -1.81
N TYR A 574 -4.96 4.48 -0.82
CA TYR A 574 -4.94 5.59 0.14
C TYR A 574 -3.61 5.50 0.89
N THR A 575 -2.69 6.42 0.67
CA THR A 575 -1.41 6.43 1.42
C THR A 575 -0.92 7.85 1.69
N ARG A 576 -1.48 8.49 2.73
CA ARG A 576 -0.68 9.42 3.53
C ARG A 576 0.43 8.61 4.22
N GLN A 577 1.56 9.25 4.52
CA GLN A 577 2.48 8.73 5.53
C GLN A 577 1.79 8.78 6.90
N ASP A 578 1.27 7.64 7.35
CA ASP A 578 0.51 7.51 8.57
C ASP A 578 1.43 7.69 9.79
N THR A 579 1.22 8.77 10.55
CA THR A 579 2.02 9.09 11.74
C THR A 579 1.75 8.13 12.92
N GLY A 580 0.77 7.23 12.80
CA GLY A 580 0.51 6.13 13.73
C GLY A 580 1.02 4.75 13.26
N LEU A 581 1.39 4.58 11.97
CA LEU A 581 1.96 3.32 11.47
C LEU A 581 3.48 3.42 11.29
N ARG A 582 4.16 2.40 11.78
CA ARG A 582 5.62 2.30 11.71
C ARG A 582 6.06 2.04 10.27
N THR A 583 6.36 3.08 9.46
CA THR A 583 7.49 3.09 8.50
C THR A 583 7.69 4.34 7.64
N ALA A 584 8.96 4.68 7.41
CA ALA A 584 9.41 5.29 6.16
C ALA A 584 9.66 4.20 5.09
N TYR A 585 9.57 4.59 3.82
CA TYR A 585 9.37 3.82 2.57
C TYR A 585 10.21 2.53 2.30
N VAL A 586 10.03 1.90 1.14
CA VAL A 586 9.08 0.81 0.78
C VAL A 586 9.35 0.44 -0.69
N GLY A 587 10.12 -0.63 -0.91
CA GLY A 587 10.51 -1.06 -2.25
C GLY A 587 9.37 -1.78 -2.98
N ARG A 588 8.49 -1.05 -3.69
CA ARG A 588 7.35 -1.62 -4.44
C ARG A 588 7.74 -2.28 -5.77
N ALA A 589 8.75 -3.15 -5.77
CA ALA A 589 9.14 -3.93 -6.94
C ALA A 589 8.49 -5.32 -6.90
N ASN A 590 7.94 -5.79 -8.03
CA ASN A 590 7.50 -7.18 -8.16
C ASN A 590 8.73 -8.06 -8.46
N CYS A 591 9.47 -8.37 -7.40
CA CYS A 591 10.65 -9.23 -7.45
C CYS A 591 10.30 -10.68 -7.13
N ASN A 592 11.01 -11.62 -7.76
CA ASN A 592 11.02 -13.02 -7.36
C ASN A 592 11.27 -13.12 -5.86
N SER A 593 10.36 -13.77 -5.13
CA SER A 593 10.57 -14.03 -3.70
C SER A 593 11.78 -14.94 -3.44
N PHE A 594 12.09 -15.87 -4.36
CA PHE A 594 13.31 -16.68 -4.35
C PHE A 594 14.39 -16.08 -5.27
N ASN A 595 15.62 -16.00 -4.74
CA ASN A 595 16.78 -15.39 -5.39
C ASN A 595 18.08 -16.22 -5.34
N GLY A 596 18.19 -17.26 -4.50
CA GLY A 596 19.37 -18.14 -4.49
C GLY A 596 20.68 -17.49 -4.03
N PHE A 597 20.62 -16.43 -3.20
CA PHE A 597 21.72 -15.52 -2.86
C PHE A 597 22.29 -14.74 -4.07
N ALA A 598 21.49 -14.52 -5.11
CA ALA A 598 21.91 -13.71 -6.25
C ALA A 598 22.23 -12.27 -5.84
N LYS A 599 23.40 -11.78 -6.27
CA LYS A 599 23.82 -10.38 -6.12
C LYS A 599 23.19 -9.44 -7.17
N GLN A 600 22.57 -10.00 -8.21
CA GLN A 600 21.92 -9.25 -9.29
C GLN A 600 20.49 -9.74 -9.49
N TYR A 601 19.57 -8.80 -9.73
CA TYR A 601 18.26 -9.07 -10.31
C TYR A 601 18.19 -8.50 -11.73
N ALA A 602 17.64 -9.27 -12.66
CA ALA A 602 17.36 -8.78 -14.01
C ALA A 602 16.13 -7.87 -13.99
N LEU A 603 16.31 -6.62 -14.42
CA LEU A 603 15.25 -5.59 -14.50
C LEU A 603 14.51 -5.63 -15.85
N ALA A 604 14.19 -6.82 -16.36
CA ALA A 604 13.71 -7.03 -17.73
C ALA A 604 12.57 -8.05 -17.84
N SER A 605 11.76 -7.89 -18.88
CA SER A 605 10.58 -8.73 -19.18
C SER A 605 10.91 -10.05 -19.88
N SER A 606 12.02 -10.12 -20.60
CA SER A 606 12.52 -11.30 -21.31
C SER A 606 13.90 -11.72 -20.80
N GLY A 607 14.26 -12.99 -21.00
CA GLY A 607 15.48 -13.61 -20.46
C GLY A 607 15.19 -14.97 -19.79
N SER A 608 16.23 -15.79 -19.58
CA SER A 608 16.07 -17.18 -19.16
C SER A 608 15.40 -17.36 -17.78
N SER A 609 15.02 -18.60 -17.47
CA SER A 609 14.35 -19.01 -16.23
C SER A 609 15.22 -18.95 -14.96
N ASN A 610 16.54 -18.81 -15.12
CA ASN A 610 17.53 -19.15 -14.07
C ASN A 610 18.13 -17.92 -13.35
N ILE A 611 17.58 -16.73 -13.57
CA ILE A 611 18.05 -15.47 -12.97
C ILE A 611 16.91 -14.89 -12.12
N ALA A 612 17.25 -14.32 -10.96
CA ALA A 612 16.29 -13.58 -10.14
C ALA A 612 15.79 -12.34 -10.90
N LYS A 613 14.48 -12.10 -10.96
CA LYS A 613 13.88 -10.99 -11.74
C LYS A 613 13.20 -10.00 -10.82
N CYS A 614 13.30 -8.71 -11.14
CA CYS A 614 12.55 -7.62 -10.51
C CYS A 614 11.87 -6.80 -11.60
N TRP A 615 10.54 -6.84 -11.66
CA TRP A 615 9.81 -6.02 -12.61
C TRP A 615 9.48 -4.65 -12.00
N ASN A 616 9.84 -3.61 -12.76
CA ASN A 616 9.81 -2.22 -12.35
C ASN A 616 8.84 -1.34 -13.19
N ASP A 617 8.45 -1.81 -14.37
CA ASP A 617 7.57 -1.08 -15.28
C ASP A 617 6.08 -1.39 -15.03
N SER A 618 5.26 -0.37 -15.31
CA SER A 618 3.80 -0.28 -15.38
C SER A 618 2.94 -1.56 -15.21
N PHE A 619 1.87 -1.39 -14.43
CA PHE A 619 0.81 -2.37 -14.12
C PHE A 619 -0.08 -2.78 -15.33
N ARG A 620 0.51 -3.02 -16.51
CA ARG A 620 -0.09 -3.67 -17.68
C ARG A 620 0.17 -5.18 -17.74
N GLN A 621 1.22 -5.69 -17.07
CA GLN A 621 1.63 -7.10 -17.11
C GLN A 621 1.72 -7.79 -15.73
N VAL A 622 1.03 -7.26 -14.72
CA VAL A 622 1.00 -7.82 -13.34
C VAL A 622 0.63 -9.31 -13.28
N THR A 623 -0.06 -9.80 -14.30
CA THR A 623 -0.60 -11.17 -14.38
C THR A 623 0.34 -12.19 -14.99
N ASN A 624 1.58 -11.85 -15.42
CA ASN A 624 2.38 -12.72 -16.31
C ASN A 624 3.87 -12.90 -15.90
N VAL A 625 4.29 -12.59 -14.65
CA VAL A 625 5.72 -12.68 -14.27
C VAL A 625 6.00 -13.12 -12.83
N GLY A 626 7.20 -13.69 -12.62
CA GLY A 626 7.82 -13.94 -11.32
C GLY A 626 7.92 -15.41 -10.89
N ASN A 627 9.11 -15.85 -10.47
CA ASN A 627 9.32 -17.12 -9.75
C ASN A 627 9.04 -16.93 -8.24
N ASN A 628 7.86 -16.43 -7.91
CA ASN A 628 7.44 -16.26 -6.50
C ASN A 628 7.08 -17.62 -5.91
N LEU A 629 7.82 -18.05 -4.89
CA LEU A 629 7.53 -19.27 -4.11
C LEU A 629 6.78 -18.94 -2.82
N ASP A 630 7.05 -17.76 -2.25
CA ASP A 630 6.46 -17.25 -1.01
C ASP A 630 5.16 -16.50 -1.31
N TYR A 631 4.15 -16.62 -0.43
CA TYR A 631 2.85 -15.97 -0.61
C TYR A 631 2.28 -15.40 0.69
N ILE A 632 1.43 -14.37 0.53
CA ILE A 632 0.46 -13.92 1.52
C ILE A 632 -0.93 -14.03 0.87
N LEU A 633 -1.77 -14.91 1.40
CA LEU A 633 -3.13 -15.18 0.94
C LEU A 633 -4.14 -14.78 2.03
N VAL A 634 -5.19 -14.04 1.68
CA VAL A 634 -6.16 -13.51 2.67
C VAL A 634 -7.61 -13.86 2.32
N LYS A 635 -8.39 -14.32 3.30
CA LYS A 635 -9.83 -14.67 3.18
C LYS A 635 -10.60 -13.93 4.27
N GLY A 636 -11.68 -13.23 3.91
CA GLY A 636 -12.52 -12.51 4.87
C GLY A 636 -11.98 -11.16 5.39
N VAL A 637 -10.77 -10.72 5.05
CA VAL A 637 -10.29 -9.36 5.36
C VAL A 637 -10.99 -8.30 4.50
N SER A 638 -11.23 -7.11 5.05
CA SER A 638 -11.93 -6.03 4.34
C SER A 638 -11.13 -5.39 3.21
N ARG A 639 -9.85 -5.06 3.42
CA ARG A 639 -8.99 -4.34 2.47
C ARG A 639 -7.51 -4.60 2.74
N VAL A 640 -6.68 -4.52 1.70
CA VAL A 640 -5.21 -4.61 1.78
C VAL A 640 -4.63 -3.30 1.21
N PRO A 641 -4.37 -2.28 2.04
CA PRO A 641 -3.88 -0.98 1.54
C PRO A 641 -2.44 -1.02 1.00
N VAL A 642 -1.56 -1.87 1.54
CA VAL A 642 -0.12 -1.94 1.16
C VAL A 642 0.35 -3.39 1.09
N TRP A 643 1.25 -3.68 0.15
CA TRP A 643 2.16 -4.84 0.22
C TRP A 643 3.50 -4.49 -0.43
N GLU A 644 4.56 -5.21 -0.06
CA GLU A 644 5.93 -5.03 -0.56
C GLU A 644 6.73 -6.33 -0.54
N THR A 645 7.64 -6.48 -1.51
CA THR A 645 8.73 -7.48 -1.49
C THR A 645 9.98 -6.77 -0.99
N MET A 646 10.42 -7.09 0.22
CA MET A 646 11.44 -6.32 0.97
C MET A 646 12.87 -6.57 0.49
N LEU A 647 13.17 -6.15 -0.73
CA LEU A 647 14.51 -6.16 -1.33
C LEU A 647 15.28 -4.85 -1.04
N ASN A 648 16.57 -4.80 -1.38
CA ASN A 648 17.36 -3.57 -1.49
C ASN A 648 18.29 -3.72 -2.70
N ILE A 649 17.99 -3.01 -3.79
CA ILE A 649 18.73 -3.04 -5.06
C ILE A 649 18.90 -1.62 -5.60
N ASP A 650 19.95 -1.39 -6.38
CA ASP A 650 20.18 -0.14 -7.12
C ASP A 650 19.54 -0.15 -8.53
N ASN A 651 19.77 0.92 -9.29
CA ASN A 651 19.23 1.10 -10.64
C ASN A 651 19.71 0.07 -11.68
N SER A 652 20.77 -0.70 -11.39
CA SER A 652 21.24 -1.80 -12.23
C SER A 652 20.68 -3.17 -11.82
N GLY A 653 19.93 -3.21 -10.71
CA GLY A 653 19.47 -4.44 -10.07
C GLY A 653 20.51 -5.08 -9.14
N THR A 654 21.60 -4.39 -8.79
CA THR A 654 22.64 -4.92 -7.90
C THR A 654 22.16 -4.83 -6.45
N VAL A 655 22.21 -5.95 -5.72
CA VAL A 655 21.78 -6.06 -4.32
C VAL A 655 22.72 -5.26 -3.42
N GLN A 656 22.16 -4.32 -2.68
CA GLN A 656 22.90 -3.39 -1.84
C GLN A 656 23.07 -3.97 -0.43
N GLY A 657 24.33 -4.26 -0.07
CA GLY A 657 24.71 -4.95 1.17
C GLY A 657 24.67 -6.48 1.04
N ALA A 658 24.68 -7.18 2.18
CA ALA A 658 24.54 -8.63 2.19
C ALA A 658 23.08 -9.06 1.94
N ALA A 659 22.88 -10.03 1.04
CA ALA A 659 21.58 -10.68 0.87
C ALA A 659 21.23 -11.43 2.17
N PRO A 660 20.12 -11.10 2.86
CA PRO A 660 19.82 -11.66 4.18
C PRO A 660 19.42 -13.16 4.09
N SER A 661 18.83 -13.59 2.98
CA SER A 661 18.43 -14.97 2.69
C SER A 661 18.46 -15.21 1.17
N ASP A 662 18.39 -16.46 0.74
CA ASP A 662 18.09 -16.83 -0.65
C ASP A 662 16.61 -16.62 -0.99
N HIS A 663 15.78 -16.27 -0.02
CA HIS A 663 14.46 -15.67 -0.23
C HIS A 663 14.43 -14.17 0.15
N VAL A 664 13.32 -13.50 -0.13
CA VAL A 664 13.04 -12.11 0.23
C VAL A 664 11.80 -12.07 1.10
N MET A 665 11.85 -11.32 2.22
CA MET A 665 10.69 -11.12 3.08
C MET A 665 9.54 -10.46 2.30
N LEU A 666 8.34 -11.01 2.40
CA LEU A 666 7.11 -10.36 1.92
C LEU A 666 6.40 -9.71 3.11
N ARG A 667 5.84 -8.51 2.91
CA ARG A 667 4.97 -7.83 3.89
C ARG A 667 3.67 -7.35 3.24
N ALA A 668 2.60 -7.33 4.02
CA ALA A 668 1.34 -6.66 3.71
C ALA A 668 0.79 -5.91 4.93
N GLU A 669 0.01 -4.86 4.68
CA GLU A 669 -0.89 -4.25 5.66
C GLU A 669 -2.31 -4.75 5.39
N ILE A 670 -3.02 -5.24 6.40
CA ILE A 670 -4.39 -5.76 6.25
C ILE A 670 -5.37 -5.04 7.18
N LEU A 671 -6.55 -4.69 6.66
CA LEU A 671 -7.66 -4.16 7.44
C LEU A 671 -8.65 -5.30 7.71
N LEU A 672 -8.74 -5.72 8.97
CA LEU A 672 -9.63 -6.78 9.44
C LEU A 672 -11.11 -6.42 9.20
#